data_AF-A0A2K6WF35-F1
#
_entry.id   AF-A0A2K6WF35-F1
#
_cell.length_a   1.000
_cell.length_b   1.000
_cell.length_c   1.000
_cell.angle_alpha   90.00
_cell.angle_beta   90.00
_cell.angle_gamma   90.00
#
_symmetry.space_group_name_H-M   'P 1'
#
loop_
_entity.id
_entity.type
_entity.pdbx_description
1 polymer ?
#
loop_
_entity_poly.entity_id
_entity_poly.type
_entity_poly.pdbx_seq_one_letter_code
_entity_poly.pdbx_strand_id
1 'polypeptide(L)'
;MRALFVAEKNDAAKSIAAILSRGTSTRHDGPSRFNKIFQFTANVGQNAGCHVAMTSVSGHLLQHEFPASFKNWTETPIKVLFDVNIQKNIIPGMEDIRTTLIEEIRKSDLLVIWTDCDREGEAIGAEVVTVCTQVKRNLDVYRARFSEITNTAINRALNNLVRLDQRLIDAVECRSELDLRIGAAFTRLQTLHLRNNFADIFRDKGVVSYGSCQFPTLGFIVERYQAIKEFISETFWKISMKHKRDDIMIEFVWGRQRLFDRDIVQVFLDDCEEAREARVLSVIKKPKSKWRPVALDTVELEKLAVRKLKFSAKETMLVAERLYNKGYISYPRTETNKFSKDMDLNIYVQQQTVSGEWGDFAQEVAARGLNPRNGSKTDGAHPPIHPLKFATPNELVGLEWSLYEFIVRHFLACLSFDANGQETKVQVRVGNENFMASGLIIEDYGYLNVYKYDKWGDKILPSYHENELLTDYQLQITEGQTQPPQLLNEADLIALMDKYGIGTDATHAEHIETIKTRQYARLNNDGRFVPGYIGLALVDGYDRMGYAMSKPHMRADLESQLKLICLGQRNKNDVLKEQTAKYRAIFEQAENKVQMLSNALHQYLNQRENHPVMTIPENQQRNNLPPTNNTSVTTNRSSLTPRNSTSTRRGRGSKSGNRAVNRSVSKTVINEEQVATANASDIDLLSSLSILHTNIGTRRRTRTANAGDNRARDRVKAGDRRQCSCGQVAKRLIVKKEGPNHGRAFWTCPKDRNNPEKCKYFEWEGSRNNDEPS
;
A
#
# COMPACT_ATOMS: atom_id res chain seq x y z
N MET A 1 -11.62 -33.91 31.29
CA MET A 1 -11.44 -32.46 31.10
C MET A 1 -11.97 -32.08 29.73
N ARG A 2 -12.69 -30.95 29.62
CA ARG A 2 -13.17 -30.40 28.35
C ARG A 2 -12.56 -29.01 28.10
N ALA A 3 -12.15 -28.74 26.88
CA ALA A 3 -11.62 -27.45 26.48
C ALA A 3 -12.50 -26.81 25.40
N LEU A 4 -12.76 -25.51 25.53
CA LEU A 4 -13.36 -24.69 24.46
C LEU A 4 -12.22 -24.03 23.68
N PHE A 5 -12.14 -24.28 22.38
CA PHE A 5 -11.21 -23.61 21.48
C PHE A 5 -11.99 -22.61 20.63
N VAL A 6 -11.49 -21.38 20.47
CA VAL A 6 -12.18 -20.33 19.70
C VAL A 6 -11.22 -19.68 18.72
N ALA A 7 -11.49 -19.87 17.42
CA ALA A 7 -10.77 -19.20 16.34
C ALA A 7 -11.47 -17.90 15.90
N GLU A 8 -10.79 -17.08 15.09
CA GLU A 8 -11.34 -15.79 14.63
C GLU A 8 -12.46 -15.93 13.57
N LYS A 9 -12.36 -16.95 12.71
CA LYS A 9 -13.31 -17.23 11.62
C LYS A 9 -13.58 -18.72 11.53
N ASN A 10 -14.75 -19.09 10.99
CA ASN A 10 -15.17 -20.49 10.90
C ASN A 10 -14.25 -21.35 10.03
N ASP A 11 -13.67 -20.80 8.96
CA ASP A 11 -12.73 -21.54 8.12
C ASP A 11 -11.44 -21.89 8.87
N ALA A 12 -10.91 -20.97 9.68
CA ALA A 12 -9.77 -21.24 10.55
C ALA A 12 -10.12 -22.33 11.58
N ALA A 13 -11.28 -22.23 12.24
CA ALA A 13 -11.75 -23.26 13.18
C ALA A 13 -11.84 -24.64 12.52
N LYS A 14 -12.41 -24.71 11.31
CA LYS A 14 -12.54 -25.95 10.53
C LYS A 14 -11.17 -26.54 10.19
N SER A 15 -10.25 -25.73 9.66
CA SER A 15 -8.91 -26.17 9.27
C SER A 15 -8.09 -26.65 10.47
N ILE A 16 -8.11 -25.90 11.58
CA ILE A 16 -7.38 -26.27 12.81
C ILE A 16 -7.98 -27.54 13.43
N ALA A 17 -9.31 -27.66 13.49
CA ALA A 17 -9.97 -28.88 13.99
C ALA A 17 -9.63 -30.10 13.12
N ALA A 18 -9.60 -29.96 11.80
CA ALA A 18 -9.23 -31.05 10.89
C ALA A 18 -7.79 -31.52 11.12
N ILE A 19 -6.85 -30.59 11.38
CA ILE A 19 -5.46 -30.92 11.69
C ILE A 19 -5.35 -31.66 13.02
N LEU A 20 -5.90 -31.10 14.10
CA LEU A 20 -5.76 -31.64 15.44
C LEU A 20 -6.49 -32.99 15.62
N SER A 21 -7.62 -33.17 14.94
CA SER A 21 -8.38 -34.42 14.96
C SER A 21 -7.90 -35.44 13.92
N ARG A 22 -6.93 -35.10 13.07
CA ARG A 22 -6.54 -35.93 11.90
C ARG A 22 -7.74 -36.27 11.02
N GLY A 23 -8.64 -35.31 10.83
CA GLY A 23 -9.86 -35.43 10.03
C GLY A 23 -11.03 -36.15 10.71
N THR A 24 -10.91 -36.54 11.99
CA THR A 24 -11.94 -37.33 12.70
C THR A 24 -12.93 -36.47 13.49
N SER A 25 -12.83 -35.15 13.46
CA SER A 25 -13.73 -34.26 14.21
C SER A 25 -15.19 -34.40 13.76
N THR A 26 -16.13 -34.43 14.70
CA THR A 26 -17.56 -34.38 14.42
C THR A 26 -18.04 -32.93 14.37
N ARG A 27 -18.82 -32.59 13.35
CA ARG A 27 -19.41 -31.25 13.20
C ARG A 27 -20.79 -31.21 13.86
N HIS A 28 -21.03 -30.15 14.62
CA HIS A 28 -22.32 -29.77 15.18
C HIS A 28 -22.66 -28.33 14.77
N ASP A 29 -23.94 -28.03 14.66
CA ASP A 29 -24.43 -26.68 14.43
C ASP A 29 -24.72 -26.01 15.78
N GLY A 30 -24.31 -24.73 15.92
CA GLY A 30 -24.76 -23.85 16.99
C GLY A 30 -25.90 -22.94 16.51
N PRO A 31 -26.37 -22.01 17.37
CA PRO A 31 -27.31 -20.96 16.98
C PRO A 31 -26.90 -20.19 15.72
N SER A 32 -25.62 -19.84 15.59
CA SER A 32 -25.12 -19.16 14.39
C SER A 32 -25.07 -20.13 13.20
N ARG A 33 -25.70 -19.74 12.09
CA ARG A 33 -25.66 -20.51 10.84
C ARG A 33 -24.26 -20.60 10.24
N PHE A 34 -23.37 -19.67 10.57
CA PHE A 34 -22.05 -19.55 9.96
C PHE A 34 -20.93 -20.13 10.84
N ASN A 35 -21.09 -20.12 12.16
CA ASN A 35 -20.06 -20.56 13.12
C ASN A 35 -20.39 -21.95 13.65
N LYS A 36 -19.68 -22.96 13.15
CA LYS A 36 -19.88 -24.37 13.50
C LYS A 36 -19.09 -24.74 14.76
N ILE A 37 -19.43 -25.89 15.33
CA ILE A 37 -18.72 -26.49 16.44
C ILE A 37 -18.12 -27.81 15.96
N PHE A 38 -16.81 -27.99 16.11
CA PHE A 38 -16.08 -29.20 15.74
C PHE A 38 -15.58 -29.88 17.00
N GLN A 39 -16.07 -31.09 17.28
CA GLN A 39 -15.73 -31.84 18.48
C GLN A 39 -14.72 -32.95 18.17
N PHE A 40 -13.72 -33.11 19.03
CA PHE A 40 -12.69 -34.14 18.92
C PHE A 40 -11.97 -34.34 20.26
N THR A 41 -11.07 -35.32 20.32
CA THR A 41 -10.20 -35.53 21.48
C THR A 41 -8.77 -35.15 21.12
N ALA A 42 -8.08 -34.40 21.99
CA ALA A 42 -6.68 -34.03 21.80
C ALA A 42 -5.94 -33.94 23.14
N ASN A 43 -4.60 -33.99 23.08
CA ASN A 43 -3.76 -33.68 24.23
C ASN A 43 -3.53 -32.16 24.25
N VAL A 44 -3.95 -31.50 25.32
CA VAL A 44 -3.90 -30.03 25.45
C VAL A 44 -2.87 -29.67 26.51
N GLY A 45 -1.68 -29.27 26.05
CA GLY A 45 -0.51 -29.13 26.92
C GLY A 45 -0.21 -30.45 27.64
N GLN A 46 -0.28 -30.44 28.97
CA GLN A 46 -0.06 -31.64 29.79
C GLN A 46 -1.32 -32.50 29.98
N ASN A 47 -2.49 -32.03 29.56
CA ASN A 47 -3.76 -32.73 29.75
C ASN A 47 -4.01 -33.72 28.60
N ALA A 48 -3.77 -35.00 28.85
CA ALA A 48 -4.04 -36.06 27.88
C ALA A 48 -5.54 -36.34 27.72
N GLY A 49 -5.97 -36.67 26.49
CA GLY A 49 -7.34 -37.11 26.22
C GLY A 49 -8.44 -36.07 26.51
N CYS A 50 -8.15 -34.78 26.36
CA CYS A 50 -9.12 -33.72 26.59
C CYS A 50 -10.18 -33.69 25.47
N HIS A 51 -11.46 -33.59 25.84
CA HIS A 51 -12.53 -33.37 24.88
C HIS A 51 -12.53 -31.90 24.45
N VAL A 52 -12.30 -31.64 23.17
CA VAL A 52 -12.24 -30.29 22.60
C VAL A 52 -13.53 -29.98 21.88
N ALA A 53 -14.10 -28.81 22.14
CA ALA A 53 -15.09 -28.16 21.28
C ALA A 53 -14.43 -26.96 20.62
N MET A 54 -14.12 -27.05 19.34
CA MET A 54 -13.58 -25.93 18.54
C MET A 54 -14.74 -25.18 17.88
N THR A 55 -14.83 -23.89 18.10
CA THR A 55 -15.76 -23.00 17.38
C THR A 55 -15.04 -21.72 16.94
N SER A 56 -15.79 -20.73 16.49
CA SER A 56 -15.23 -19.46 16.02
C SER A 56 -16.14 -18.29 16.34
N VAL A 57 -15.54 -17.10 16.35
CA VAL A 57 -16.24 -15.84 16.13
C VAL A 57 -16.23 -15.49 14.63
N SER A 58 -16.61 -14.26 14.29
CA SER A 58 -16.60 -13.75 12.91
C SER A 58 -15.90 -12.38 12.87
N GLY A 59 -14.65 -12.35 13.34
CA GLY A 59 -13.94 -11.10 13.66
C GLY A 59 -14.29 -10.58 15.06
N HIS A 60 -14.29 -9.27 15.24
CA HIS A 60 -14.73 -8.63 16.50
C HIS A 60 -16.15 -9.06 16.88
N LEU A 61 -16.32 -9.33 18.17
CA LEU A 61 -17.57 -9.70 18.82
C LEU A 61 -18.17 -8.51 19.58
N LEU A 62 -17.31 -7.63 20.10
CA LEU A 62 -17.68 -6.43 20.84
C LEU A 62 -17.31 -5.17 20.04
N GLN A 63 -18.07 -4.10 20.26
CA GLN A 63 -17.74 -2.77 19.76
C GLN A 63 -17.84 -1.73 20.86
N HIS A 64 -16.97 -0.73 20.75
CA HIS A 64 -17.03 0.48 21.57
C HIS A 64 -18.22 1.35 21.14
N GLU A 65 -19.03 1.78 22.10
CA GLU A 65 -20.16 2.67 21.86
C GLU A 65 -20.32 3.71 22.97
N PHE A 66 -20.87 4.87 22.59
CA PHE A 66 -21.39 5.80 23.58
C PHE A 66 -22.67 5.26 24.21
N PRO A 67 -22.96 5.60 25.49
CA PRO A 67 -24.23 5.29 26.11
C PRO A 67 -25.42 5.80 25.27
N ALA A 68 -26.56 5.12 25.37
CA ALA A 68 -27.75 5.42 24.56
C ALA A 68 -28.20 6.90 24.64
N SER A 69 -28.00 7.55 25.79
CA SER A 69 -28.31 8.98 26.01
C SER A 69 -27.55 9.94 25.09
N PHE A 70 -26.45 9.51 24.46
CA PHE A 70 -25.64 10.34 23.55
C PHE A 70 -25.91 10.02 22.07
N LYS A 71 -26.88 9.15 21.75
CA LYS A 71 -27.22 8.78 20.37
C LYS A 71 -27.89 9.90 19.58
N ASN A 72 -28.56 10.86 20.24
CA ASN A 72 -29.18 11.99 19.55
C ASN A 72 -28.13 13.04 19.17
N TRP A 73 -27.89 13.23 17.87
CA TRP A 73 -26.82 14.12 17.39
C TRP A 73 -27.15 15.61 17.59
N THR A 74 -28.42 16.01 17.54
CA THR A 74 -28.83 17.42 17.62
C THR A 74 -28.93 17.92 19.06
N GLU A 75 -29.28 17.05 19.99
CA GLU A 75 -29.43 17.41 21.41
C GLU A 75 -28.15 17.22 22.22
N THR A 76 -27.22 16.38 21.75
CA THR A 76 -25.97 16.11 22.47
C THR A 76 -24.91 17.16 22.15
N PRO A 77 -24.40 17.92 23.13
CA PRO A 77 -23.28 18.83 22.90
C PRO A 77 -22.05 18.03 22.46
N ILE A 78 -21.49 18.32 21.29
CA ILE A 78 -20.49 17.45 20.64
C ILE A 78 -19.21 17.31 21.48
N LYS A 79 -18.79 18.39 22.13
CA LYS A 79 -17.56 18.44 22.96
C LYS A 79 -17.54 17.40 24.09
N VAL A 80 -18.70 16.99 24.62
CA VAL A 80 -18.75 16.01 25.73
C VAL A 80 -18.31 14.62 25.29
N LEU A 81 -18.34 14.31 23.99
CA LEU A 81 -17.96 12.98 23.47
C LEU A 81 -16.48 12.63 23.74
N PHE A 82 -15.65 13.63 24.01
CA PHE A 82 -14.26 13.40 24.44
C PHE A 82 -14.13 12.96 25.91
N ASP A 83 -15.15 13.16 26.76
CA ASP A 83 -15.12 12.81 28.19
C ASP A 83 -16.00 11.60 28.56
N VAL A 84 -17.02 11.30 27.77
CA VAL A 84 -18.02 10.27 28.11
C VAL A 84 -17.37 8.90 28.30
N ASN A 85 -17.78 8.18 29.35
CA ASN A 85 -17.37 6.80 29.55
C ASN A 85 -17.96 5.91 28.44
N ILE A 86 -17.09 5.26 27.69
CA ILE A 86 -17.45 4.37 26.60
C ILE A 86 -17.80 3.00 27.16
N GLN A 87 -18.80 2.36 26.53
CA GLN A 87 -19.24 1.02 26.87
C GLN A 87 -18.86 0.06 25.76
N LYS A 88 -18.73 -1.23 26.08
CA LYS A 88 -18.60 -2.29 25.09
C LYS A 88 -19.89 -3.08 25.02
N ASN A 89 -20.47 -3.12 23.84
CA ASN A 89 -21.68 -3.88 23.56
C ASN A 89 -21.38 -4.96 22.52
N ILE A 90 -22.23 -5.99 22.48
CA ILE A 90 -22.20 -6.98 21.41
C ILE A 90 -22.54 -6.29 20.10
N ILE A 91 -21.75 -6.58 19.07
CA ILE A 91 -22.03 -6.09 17.72
C ILE A 91 -23.38 -6.68 17.27
N PRO A 92 -24.34 -5.84 16.79
CA PRO A 92 -25.62 -6.33 16.31
C PRO A 92 -25.46 -7.44 15.27
N GLY A 93 -26.14 -8.57 15.46
CA GLY A 93 -26.06 -9.76 14.62
C GLY A 93 -25.08 -10.83 15.12
N MET A 94 -24.31 -10.55 16.18
CA MET A 94 -23.39 -11.52 16.80
C MET A 94 -23.96 -12.20 18.06
N GLU A 95 -25.23 -12.00 18.38
CA GLU A 95 -25.89 -12.56 19.57
C GLU A 95 -25.90 -14.09 19.59
N ASP A 96 -26.04 -14.73 18.42
CA ASP A 96 -26.01 -16.18 18.28
C ASP A 96 -24.62 -16.76 18.57
N ILE A 97 -23.56 -16.04 18.17
CA ILE A 97 -22.17 -16.42 18.47
C ILE A 97 -21.95 -16.31 19.98
N ARG A 98 -22.37 -15.20 20.61
CA ARG A 98 -22.30 -15.04 22.07
C ARG A 98 -23.02 -16.18 22.79
N THR A 99 -24.23 -16.55 22.33
CA THR A 99 -25.00 -17.65 22.90
C THR A 99 -24.22 -18.96 22.82
N THR A 100 -23.62 -19.25 21.68
CA THR A 100 -22.74 -20.42 21.48
C THR A 100 -21.58 -20.44 22.48
N LEU A 101 -20.86 -19.31 22.62
CA LEU A 101 -19.73 -19.20 23.55
C LEU A 101 -20.14 -19.45 25.00
N ILE A 102 -21.29 -18.88 25.41
CA ILE A 102 -21.86 -19.06 26.75
C ILE A 102 -22.23 -20.53 27.01
N GLU A 103 -22.87 -21.19 26.06
CA GLU A 103 -23.29 -22.59 26.20
C GLU A 103 -22.10 -23.55 26.27
N GLU A 104 -21.10 -23.34 25.42
CA GLU A 104 -19.93 -24.21 25.36
C GLU A 104 -18.99 -24.01 26.56
N ILE A 105 -18.80 -22.77 27.03
CA ILE A 105 -17.92 -22.53 28.18
C ILE A 105 -18.53 -23.06 29.50
N ARG A 106 -19.87 -23.13 29.62
CA ARG A 106 -20.51 -23.78 30.78
C ARG A 106 -20.05 -25.23 30.94
N LYS A 107 -19.83 -25.93 29.83
CA LYS A 107 -19.43 -27.35 29.78
C LYS A 107 -17.91 -27.54 29.89
N SER A 108 -17.11 -26.51 29.59
CA SER A 108 -15.64 -26.60 29.48
C SER A 108 -14.91 -26.14 30.73
N ASP A 109 -13.78 -26.76 31.02
CA ASP A 109 -12.91 -26.47 32.16
C ASP A 109 -11.89 -25.35 31.85
N LEU A 110 -11.45 -25.27 30.58
CA LEU A 110 -10.50 -24.27 30.11
C LEU A 110 -10.87 -23.71 28.73
N LEU A 111 -10.36 -22.51 28.43
CA LEU A 111 -10.53 -21.81 27.16
C LEU A 111 -9.17 -21.64 26.47
N VAL A 112 -9.08 -21.96 25.18
CA VAL A 112 -7.89 -21.71 24.37
C VAL A 112 -8.26 -20.81 23.19
N ILE A 113 -7.59 -19.66 23.10
CA ILE A 113 -7.77 -18.69 22.03
C ILE A 113 -6.87 -19.08 20.84
N TRP A 114 -7.51 -19.20 19.68
CA TRP A 114 -6.94 -19.55 18.36
C TRP A 114 -7.21 -18.46 17.32
N THR A 115 -7.40 -17.21 17.74
CA THR A 115 -7.49 -16.05 16.84
C THR A 115 -6.17 -15.82 16.10
N ASP A 116 -6.17 -15.02 15.03
CA ASP A 116 -4.95 -14.76 14.29
C ASP A 116 -3.91 -14.04 15.17
N CYS A 117 -2.62 -14.19 14.88
CA CYS A 117 -1.54 -13.83 15.81
C CYS A 117 -1.00 -12.39 15.67
N ASP A 118 -1.86 -11.46 15.23
CA ASP A 118 -1.62 -10.02 15.20
C ASP A 118 -2.25 -9.30 16.42
N ARG A 119 -2.28 -7.96 16.39
CA ARG A 119 -2.85 -7.17 17.49
C ARG A 119 -4.38 -7.31 17.56
N GLU A 120 -5.05 -7.29 16.42
CA GLU A 120 -6.51 -7.38 16.33
C GLU A 120 -6.98 -8.75 16.84
N GLY A 121 -6.35 -9.84 16.43
CA GLY A 121 -6.66 -11.19 16.91
C GLY A 121 -6.44 -11.35 18.41
N GLU A 122 -5.45 -10.67 19.01
CA GLU A 122 -5.26 -10.65 20.45
C GLU A 122 -6.42 -9.93 21.17
N ALA A 123 -6.88 -8.79 20.63
CA ALA A 123 -8.04 -8.06 21.15
C ALA A 123 -9.35 -8.86 21.02
N ILE A 124 -9.60 -9.49 19.87
CA ILE A 124 -10.74 -10.40 19.66
C ILE A 124 -10.70 -11.55 20.67
N GLY A 125 -9.51 -12.11 20.93
CA GLY A 125 -9.29 -13.10 21.97
C GLY A 125 -9.76 -12.61 23.35
N ALA A 126 -9.44 -11.37 23.72
CA ALA A 126 -9.87 -10.75 24.97
C ALA A 126 -11.39 -10.50 25.03
N GLU A 127 -12.04 -10.21 23.90
CA GLU A 127 -13.51 -10.10 23.83
C GLU A 127 -14.20 -11.43 24.11
N VAL A 128 -13.69 -12.52 23.54
CA VAL A 128 -14.16 -13.89 23.82
C VAL A 128 -14.00 -14.18 25.31
N VAL A 129 -12.84 -13.87 25.91
CA VAL A 129 -12.61 -14.03 27.35
C VAL A 129 -13.60 -13.22 28.17
N THR A 130 -13.86 -11.97 27.79
CA THR A 130 -14.83 -11.09 28.46
C THR A 130 -16.23 -11.72 28.47
N VAL A 131 -16.68 -12.26 27.35
CA VAL A 131 -17.98 -12.95 27.26
C VAL A 131 -18.01 -14.24 28.09
N CYS A 132 -16.96 -15.06 28.00
CA CYS A 132 -16.90 -16.34 28.73
C CYS A 132 -16.80 -16.17 30.25
N THR A 133 -16.07 -15.15 30.72
CA THR A 133 -15.86 -14.89 32.16
C THR A 133 -17.09 -14.30 32.86
N GLN A 134 -18.06 -13.75 32.11
CA GLN A 134 -19.39 -13.42 32.64
C GLN A 134 -20.11 -14.66 33.20
N VAL A 135 -19.79 -15.85 32.70
CA VAL A 135 -20.40 -17.12 33.11
C VAL A 135 -19.51 -17.89 34.07
N LYS A 136 -18.19 -17.96 33.82
CA LYS A 136 -17.20 -18.62 34.68
C LYS A 136 -16.06 -17.66 35.02
N ARG A 137 -16.11 -17.05 36.22
CA ARG A 137 -15.13 -16.02 36.64
C ARG A 137 -13.68 -16.53 36.72
N ASN A 138 -13.48 -17.74 37.24
CA ASN A 138 -12.14 -18.32 37.46
C ASN A 138 -11.75 -19.27 36.32
N LEU A 139 -11.97 -18.84 35.08
CA LEU A 139 -11.67 -19.64 33.89
C LEU A 139 -10.16 -19.64 33.61
N ASP A 140 -9.60 -20.83 33.36
CA ASP A 140 -8.21 -20.94 32.92
C ASP A 140 -8.12 -20.66 31.41
N VAL A 141 -7.44 -19.56 31.03
CA VAL A 141 -7.41 -19.04 29.66
C VAL A 141 -6.02 -19.13 29.05
N TYR A 142 -5.88 -19.88 27.96
CA TYR A 142 -4.65 -20.00 27.20
C TYR A 142 -4.76 -19.37 25.81
N ARG A 143 -3.61 -19.07 25.22
CA ARG A 143 -3.43 -18.50 23.89
C ARG A 143 -2.50 -19.39 23.08
N ALA A 144 -2.96 -19.88 21.93
CA ALA A 144 -2.13 -20.58 20.96
C ALA A 144 -1.46 -19.57 20.02
N ARG A 145 -0.14 -19.66 19.80
CA ARG A 145 0.61 -18.76 18.89
C ARG A 145 1.06 -19.53 17.64
N PHE A 146 0.68 -19.05 16.46
CA PHE A 146 0.96 -19.68 15.18
C PHE A 146 1.03 -18.63 14.06
N SER A 147 1.83 -18.90 13.02
CA SER A 147 2.00 -18.00 11.86
C SER A 147 1.48 -18.63 10.56
N GLU A 148 0.99 -19.87 10.64
CA GLU A 148 0.54 -20.69 9.53
C GLU A 148 -0.41 -21.80 10.02
N ILE A 149 -1.35 -22.23 9.17
CA ILE A 149 -2.28 -23.32 9.46
C ILE A 149 -1.76 -24.63 8.83
N THR A 150 -0.66 -25.14 9.39
CA THR A 150 -0.01 -26.40 8.98
C THR A 150 -0.01 -27.42 10.12
N ASN A 151 0.16 -28.70 9.79
CA ASN A 151 0.19 -29.75 10.82
C ASN A 151 1.28 -29.50 11.88
N THR A 152 2.48 -29.15 11.43
CA THR A 152 3.62 -28.86 12.31
C THR A 152 3.36 -27.65 13.21
N ALA A 153 2.91 -26.53 12.63
CA ALA A 153 2.73 -25.30 13.40
C ALA A 153 1.60 -25.39 14.42
N ILE A 154 0.46 -25.98 14.05
CA ILE A 154 -0.71 -26.09 14.92
C ILE A 154 -0.44 -27.05 16.10
N ASN A 155 0.21 -28.20 15.86
CA ASN A 155 0.60 -29.10 16.94
C ASN A 155 1.64 -28.45 17.87
N ARG A 156 2.61 -27.71 17.32
CA ARG A 156 3.57 -26.95 18.12
C ARG A 156 2.87 -25.90 18.99
N ALA A 157 1.91 -25.17 18.43
CA ALA A 157 1.14 -24.15 19.15
C ALA A 157 0.34 -24.77 20.31
N LEU A 158 -0.31 -25.91 20.08
CA LEU A 158 -1.07 -26.63 21.12
C LEU A 158 -0.18 -27.14 22.28
N ASN A 159 1.07 -27.49 21.99
CA ASN A 159 2.02 -27.95 23.00
C ASN A 159 2.73 -26.81 23.75
N ASN A 160 2.70 -25.58 23.21
CA ASN A 160 3.40 -24.40 23.76
C ASN A 160 2.41 -23.25 23.99
N LEU A 161 1.33 -23.54 24.72
CA LEU A 161 0.32 -22.54 25.04
C LEU A 161 0.88 -21.45 25.97
N VAL A 162 0.49 -20.20 25.71
CA VAL A 162 0.86 -19.02 26.50
C VAL A 162 -0.38 -18.32 27.06
N ARG A 163 -0.22 -17.14 27.65
CA ARG A 163 -1.34 -16.25 28.06
C ARG A 163 -1.53 -15.15 27.01
N LEU A 164 -2.70 -14.51 27.02
CA LEU A 164 -2.95 -13.35 26.18
C LEU A 164 -2.00 -12.20 26.56
N ASP A 165 -1.52 -11.46 25.56
CA ASP A 165 -0.68 -10.27 25.78
C ASP A 165 -1.54 -9.03 25.98
N GLN A 166 -1.67 -8.61 27.24
CA GLN A 166 -2.43 -7.43 27.63
C GLN A 166 -1.94 -6.14 26.93
N ARG A 167 -0.67 -6.06 26.54
CA ARG A 167 -0.12 -4.87 25.89
C ARG A 167 -0.67 -4.69 24.48
N LEU A 168 -0.82 -5.79 23.74
CA LEU A 168 -1.41 -5.75 22.40
C LEU A 168 -2.90 -5.42 22.48
N ILE A 169 -3.60 -6.04 23.43
CA ILE A 169 -5.02 -5.74 23.73
C ILE A 169 -5.18 -4.26 24.04
N ASP A 170 -4.39 -3.73 24.98
CA ASP A 170 -4.44 -2.33 25.41
C ASP A 170 -4.20 -1.35 24.26
N ALA A 171 -3.34 -1.68 23.29
CA ALA A 171 -3.08 -0.85 22.13
C ALA A 171 -4.29 -0.79 21.17
N VAL A 172 -4.91 -1.92 20.84
CA VAL A 172 -6.12 -1.97 19.99
C VAL A 172 -7.28 -1.26 20.66
N GLU A 173 -7.42 -1.44 21.96
CA GLU A 173 -8.43 -0.79 22.78
C GLU A 173 -8.24 0.73 22.82
N CYS A 174 -7.00 1.19 23.00
CA CYS A 174 -6.66 2.61 22.93
C CYS A 174 -7.01 3.20 21.55
N ARG A 175 -6.65 2.49 20.48
CA ARG A 175 -6.94 2.89 19.09
C ARG A 175 -8.44 3.03 18.86
N SER A 176 -9.20 1.99 19.20
CA SER A 176 -10.64 1.91 18.99
C SER A 176 -11.39 3.03 19.71
N GLU A 177 -11.01 3.30 20.97
CA GLU A 177 -11.60 4.39 21.75
C GLU A 177 -11.24 5.77 21.18
N LEU A 178 -9.97 6.01 20.83
CA LEU A 178 -9.55 7.28 20.21
C LEU A 178 -10.28 7.52 18.88
N ASP A 179 -10.33 6.50 18.02
CA ASP A 179 -10.99 6.60 16.71
C ASP A 179 -12.50 6.83 16.86
N LEU A 180 -13.17 6.23 17.85
CA LEU A 180 -14.58 6.51 18.15
C LEU A 180 -14.78 7.95 18.63
N ARG A 181 -14.01 8.42 19.62
CA ARG A 181 -14.15 9.77 20.19
C ARG A 181 -13.91 10.84 19.14
N ILE A 182 -12.76 10.76 18.48
CA ILE A 182 -12.33 11.73 17.47
C ILE A 182 -13.26 11.65 16.26
N GLY A 183 -13.50 10.45 15.75
CA GLY A 183 -14.34 10.22 14.59
C GLY A 183 -15.76 10.75 14.80
N ALA A 184 -16.39 10.41 15.93
CA ALA A 184 -17.75 10.88 16.22
C ALA A 184 -17.81 12.41 16.39
N ALA A 185 -16.88 13.01 17.14
CA ALA A 185 -16.91 14.46 17.37
C ALA A 185 -16.81 15.26 16.06
N PHE A 186 -15.77 15.03 15.26
CA PHE A 186 -15.58 15.76 14.01
C PHE A 186 -16.64 15.41 12.96
N THR A 187 -17.09 14.15 12.89
CA THR A 187 -18.18 13.74 12.00
C THR A 187 -19.48 14.48 12.32
N ARG A 188 -19.86 14.55 13.61
CA ARG A 188 -21.07 15.28 14.04
C ARG A 188 -20.97 16.75 13.68
N LEU A 189 -19.84 17.39 13.99
CA LEU A 189 -19.61 18.82 13.72
C LEU A 189 -19.81 19.13 12.24
N GLN A 190 -19.09 18.45 11.36
CA GLN A 190 -19.13 18.75 9.93
C GLN A 190 -20.45 18.30 9.27
N THR A 191 -21.02 17.17 9.69
CA THR A 191 -22.29 16.68 9.10
C THR A 191 -23.44 17.62 9.46
N LEU A 192 -23.58 18.02 10.73
CA LEU A 192 -24.64 18.92 11.17
C LEU A 192 -24.46 20.30 10.52
N HIS A 193 -23.24 20.85 10.53
CA HIS A 193 -22.98 22.15 9.91
C HIS A 193 -23.28 22.15 8.41
N LEU A 194 -22.79 21.17 7.65
CA LEU A 194 -22.97 21.13 6.20
C LEU A 194 -24.41 20.83 5.79
N ARG A 195 -25.14 19.97 6.52
CA ARG A 195 -26.57 19.73 6.27
C ARG A 195 -27.41 20.98 6.48
N ASN A 196 -27.12 21.75 7.53
CA ASN A 196 -27.85 22.99 7.81
C ASN A 196 -27.60 24.08 6.75
N ASN A 197 -26.38 24.14 6.17
CA ASN A 197 -26.00 25.17 5.20
C ASN A 197 -26.23 24.77 3.73
N PHE A 198 -26.28 23.47 3.43
CA PHE A 198 -26.42 22.93 2.06
C PHE A 198 -27.44 21.79 2.03
N ALA A 199 -28.63 22.05 2.55
CA ALA A 199 -29.69 21.05 2.68
C ALA A 199 -29.94 20.31 1.36
N ASP A 200 -29.98 21.01 0.22
CA ASP A 200 -30.29 20.39 -1.08
C ASP A 200 -29.21 19.41 -1.57
N ILE A 201 -27.97 19.59 -1.12
CA ILE A 201 -26.85 18.72 -1.48
C ILE A 201 -26.74 17.52 -0.53
N PHE A 202 -27.08 17.72 0.75
CA PHE A 202 -26.92 16.71 1.79
C PHE A 202 -28.24 16.09 2.31
N ARG A 203 -29.39 16.42 1.71
CA ARG A 203 -30.70 15.82 2.05
C ARG A 203 -30.66 14.31 1.87
N ASP A 204 -30.17 13.89 0.70
CA ASP A 204 -30.08 12.48 0.32
C ASP A 204 -28.66 11.93 0.49
N LYS A 205 -27.68 12.77 0.82
CA LYS A 205 -26.34 12.30 1.12
C LYS A 205 -26.23 11.84 2.58
N GLY A 206 -25.58 10.70 2.73
CA GLY A 206 -25.24 10.12 4.01
C GLY A 206 -24.33 11.02 4.86
N VAL A 207 -23.84 10.45 5.94
CA VAL A 207 -22.97 11.12 6.90
C VAL A 207 -21.65 11.57 6.23
N VAL A 208 -21.27 12.83 6.44
CA VAL A 208 -19.95 13.35 6.07
C VAL A 208 -18.99 12.94 7.19
N SER A 209 -18.33 11.79 7.05
CA SER A 209 -17.45 11.24 8.08
C SER A 209 -16.08 11.92 8.15
N TYR A 210 -15.54 11.97 9.36
CA TYR A 210 -14.14 12.25 9.66
C TYR A 210 -13.53 11.01 10.31
N GLY A 211 -12.27 10.71 9.98
CA GLY A 211 -11.48 9.69 10.65
C GLY A 211 -10.04 10.17 10.78
N SER A 212 -9.42 9.91 11.94
CA SER A 212 -8.08 10.41 12.28
C SER A 212 -6.99 9.96 11.29
N CYS A 213 -7.13 8.76 10.70
CA CYS A 213 -6.29 8.29 9.60
C CYS A 213 -6.91 8.53 8.21
N GLN A 214 -8.23 8.43 8.08
CA GLN A 214 -8.95 8.67 6.81
C GLN A 214 -8.65 10.06 6.24
N PHE A 215 -8.61 11.08 7.10
CA PHE A 215 -8.47 12.47 6.70
C PHE A 215 -7.08 12.82 6.14
N PRO A 216 -5.95 12.45 6.78
CA PRO A 216 -4.63 12.64 6.16
C PRO A 216 -4.41 11.78 4.90
N THR A 217 -5.02 10.60 4.81
CA THR A 217 -5.00 9.81 3.57
C THR A 217 -5.66 10.56 2.41
N LEU A 218 -6.80 11.21 2.65
CA LEU A 218 -7.42 12.12 1.67
C LEU A 218 -6.52 13.34 1.39
N GLY A 219 -5.85 13.86 2.41
CA GLY A 219 -4.89 14.96 2.31
C GLY A 219 -3.81 14.72 1.25
N PHE A 220 -3.22 13.52 1.18
CA PHE A 220 -2.24 13.18 0.15
C PHE A 220 -2.80 13.27 -1.28
N ILE A 221 -4.05 12.86 -1.48
CA ILE A 221 -4.72 12.91 -2.79
C ILE A 221 -4.97 14.37 -3.18
N VAL A 222 -5.51 15.16 -2.26
CA VAL A 222 -5.80 16.59 -2.51
C VAL A 222 -4.50 17.37 -2.75
N GLU A 223 -3.46 17.13 -1.97
CA GLU A 223 -2.14 17.75 -2.15
C GLU A 223 -1.55 17.42 -3.52
N ARG A 224 -1.60 16.14 -3.96
CA ARG A 224 -1.16 15.78 -5.31
C ARG A 224 -1.99 16.48 -6.38
N TYR A 225 -3.30 16.54 -6.20
CA TYR A 225 -4.20 17.19 -7.16
C TYR A 225 -3.92 18.69 -7.28
N GLN A 226 -3.73 19.40 -6.15
CA GLN A 226 -3.35 20.81 -6.14
C GLN A 226 -1.99 21.04 -6.78
N ALA A 227 -0.99 20.20 -6.47
CA ALA A 227 0.33 20.28 -7.10
C ALA A 227 0.30 20.13 -8.63
N ILE A 228 -0.68 19.41 -9.18
CA ILE A 228 -0.91 19.31 -10.64
C ILE A 228 -1.60 20.57 -11.16
N LYS A 229 -2.63 21.04 -10.47
CA LYS A 229 -3.41 22.22 -10.87
C LYS A 229 -2.56 23.50 -10.88
N GLU A 230 -1.65 23.62 -9.92
CA GLU A 230 -0.78 24.78 -9.74
C GLU A 230 0.53 24.68 -10.54
N PHE A 231 0.76 23.56 -11.23
CA PHE A 231 1.97 23.34 -12.00
C PHE A 231 2.01 24.24 -13.24
N ILE A 232 3.06 25.05 -13.36
CA ILE A 232 3.34 25.87 -14.54
C ILE A 232 4.40 25.15 -15.36
N SER A 233 4.04 24.73 -16.57
CA SER A 233 4.97 24.07 -17.50
C SER A 233 6.02 25.05 -18.00
N GLU A 234 7.29 24.65 -17.92
CA GLU A 234 8.43 25.37 -18.47
C GLU A 234 8.95 24.66 -19.73
N THR A 235 9.12 25.40 -20.81
CA THR A 235 9.78 24.92 -22.02
C THR A 235 11.28 24.81 -21.78
N PHE A 236 11.87 23.71 -22.22
CA PHE A 236 13.31 23.48 -22.19
C PHE A 236 13.80 23.00 -23.54
N TRP A 237 15.09 23.19 -23.80
CA TRP A 237 15.77 22.75 -25.00
C TRP A 237 16.98 21.89 -24.63
N LYS A 238 17.25 20.88 -25.44
CA LYS A 238 18.45 20.03 -25.34
C LYS A 238 19.04 19.77 -26.71
N ILE A 239 20.35 19.61 -26.77
CA ILE A 239 21.04 19.12 -27.97
C ILE A 239 20.88 17.60 -28.02
N SER A 240 20.40 17.07 -29.12
CA SER A 240 20.31 15.63 -29.40
C SER A 240 21.36 15.28 -30.44
N MET A 241 22.32 14.42 -30.10
CA MET A 241 23.28 13.86 -31.06
C MET A 241 22.82 12.47 -31.48
N LYS A 242 22.49 12.30 -32.76
CA LYS A 242 22.14 11.00 -33.35
C LYS A 242 23.29 10.51 -34.22
N HIS A 243 23.63 9.23 -34.12
CA HIS A 243 24.65 8.60 -34.95
C HIS A 243 24.13 7.25 -35.42
N LYS A 244 24.15 6.99 -36.74
CA LYS A 244 23.74 5.71 -37.31
C LYS A 244 24.96 4.81 -37.46
N ARG A 245 24.93 3.61 -36.88
CA ARG A 245 25.99 2.60 -37.03
C ARG A 245 25.37 1.21 -37.03
N ASP A 246 25.82 0.33 -37.92
CA ASP A 246 25.34 -1.05 -38.06
C ASP A 246 23.80 -1.13 -38.18
N ASP A 247 23.21 -0.21 -38.95
CA ASP A 247 21.75 0.01 -39.10
C ASP A 247 20.96 0.34 -37.82
N ILE A 248 21.66 0.61 -36.72
CA ILE A 248 21.08 1.07 -35.45
C ILE A 248 21.30 2.59 -35.33
N MET A 249 20.21 3.33 -35.07
CA MET A 249 20.30 4.75 -34.75
C MET A 249 20.48 4.93 -33.24
N ILE A 250 21.63 5.47 -32.84
CA ILE A 250 21.97 5.75 -31.45
C ILE A 250 21.75 7.22 -31.14
N GLU A 251 20.90 7.51 -30.16
CA GLU A 251 20.77 8.86 -29.57
C GLU A 251 21.70 8.96 -28.35
N PHE A 252 22.62 9.92 -28.39
CA PHE A 252 23.48 10.27 -27.26
C PHE A 252 22.86 11.43 -26.49
N VAL A 253 22.79 11.27 -25.17
CA VAL A 253 22.25 12.26 -24.24
C VAL A 253 23.29 13.32 -23.97
N TRP A 254 22.93 14.58 -24.16
CA TRP A 254 23.79 15.72 -23.86
C TRP A 254 24.14 15.79 -22.36
N GLY A 255 25.41 16.05 -22.06
CA GLY A 255 25.97 16.08 -20.71
C GLY A 255 25.35 17.15 -19.80
N ARG A 256 24.81 18.22 -20.38
CA ARG A 256 24.03 19.25 -19.65
C ARG A 256 22.57 18.87 -19.43
N GLN A 257 22.13 17.75 -19.98
CA GLN A 257 20.75 17.26 -20.02
C GLN A 257 19.79 18.18 -20.80
N ARG A 258 19.47 19.35 -20.26
CA ARG A 258 18.54 20.34 -20.81
C ARG A 258 18.80 21.73 -20.20
N LEU A 259 18.48 22.78 -20.95
CA LEU A 259 18.48 24.18 -20.49
C LEU A 259 17.13 24.84 -20.78
N PHE A 260 16.83 25.93 -20.07
CA PHE A 260 15.56 26.67 -20.17
C PHE A 260 15.70 27.98 -20.96
N ASP A 261 16.76 28.10 -21.75
CA ASP A 261 17.03 29.25 -22.61
C ASP A 261 17.45 28.74 -23.99
N ARG A 262 16.64 29.04 -25.02
CA ARG A 262 16.87 28.55 -26.39
C ARG A 262 18.11 29.15 -27.00
N ASP A 263 18.38 30.44 -26.77
CA ASP A 263 19.47 31.15 -27.41
C ASP A 263 20.81 30.66 -26.86
N ILE A 264 20.88 30.38 -25.56
CA ILE A 264 22.05 29.72 -24.95
C ILE A 264 22.28 28.32 -25.51
N VAL A 265 21.23 27.53 -25.75
CA VAL A 265 21.37 26.21 -26.40
C VAL A 265 21.82 26.35 -27.85
N GLN A 266 21.36 27.38 -28.57
CA GLN A 266 21.82 27.67 -29.93
C GLN A 266 23.31 27.99 -29.94
N VAL A 267 23.81 28.82 -29.02
CA VAL A 267 25.26 29.10 -28.89
C VAL A 267 26.05 27.80 -28.69
N PHE A 268 25.59 26.90 -27.82
CA PHE A 268 26.26 25.60 -27.65
C PHE A 268 26.18 24.69 -28.89
N LEU A 269 25.09 24.76 -29.66
CA LEU A 269 24.98 24.02 -30.91
C LEU A 269 25.94 24.58 -31.97
N ASP A 270 25.99 25.89 -32.13
CA ASP A 270 26.86 26.59 -33.07
C ASP A 270 28.33 26.25 -32.79
N ASP A 271 28.74 26.30 -31.52
CA ASP A 271 30.09 25.87 -31.07
C ASP A 271 30.39 24.40 -31.45
N CYS A 272 29.40 23.51 -31.39
CA CYS A 272 29.58 22.11 -31.78
C CYS A 272 29.67 21.95 -33.31
N GLU A 273 28.85 22.68 -34.06
CA GLU A 273 28.84 22.64 -35.53
C GLU A 273 30.12 23.26 -36.12
N GLU A 274 30.66 24.30 -35.49
CA GLU A 274 31.94 24.92 -35.88
C GLU A 274 33.12 23.96 -35.66
N ALA A 275 33.09 23.16 -34.59
CA ALA A 275 34.16 22.21 -34.28
C ALA A 275 34.31 21.09 -35.32
N ARG A 276 33.23 20.72 -36.04
CA ARG A 276 33.17 19.70 -37.12
C ARG A 276 33.71 18.29 -36.79
N GLU A 277 34.15 18.04 -35.56
CA GLU A 277 34.70 16.76 -35.11
C GLU A 277 33.92 16.21 -33.91
N ALA A 278 33.36 15.01 -34.08
CA ALA A 278 32.84 14.20 -32.97
C ALA A 278 33.85 13.10 -32.61
N ARG A 279 34.44 13.18 -31.42
CA ARG A 279 35.47 12.23 -30.96
C ARG A 279 34.96 11.39 -29.80
N VAL A 280 35.11 10.07 -29.90
CA VAL A 280 34.87 9.16 -28.77
C VAL A 280 35.96 9.37 -27.74
N LEU A 281 35.59 9.84 -26.55
CA LEU A 281 36.52 10.08 -25.44
C LEU A 281 36.82 8.82 -24.63
N SER A 282 35.79 8.01 -24.39
CA SER A 282 35.91 6.82 -23.53
C SER A 282 34.83 5.80 -23.85
N VAL A 283 35.19 4.52 -23.76
CA VAL A 283 34.27 3.38 -23.88
C VAL A 283 34.39 2.50 -22.65
N ILE A 284 33.51 2.72 -21.68
CA ILE A 284 33.58 2.04 -20.37
C ILE A 284 32.59 0.88 -20.36
N LYS A 285 33.09 -0.34 -20.18
CA LYS A 285 32.29 -1.53 -19.88
C LYS A 285 32.38 -1.83 -18.40
N LYS A 286 31.23 -2.03 -17.74
CA LYS A 286 31.20 -2.43 -16.33
C LYS A 286 30.09 -3.43 -16.05
N PRO A 287 30.30 -4.37 -15.11
CA PRO A 287 29.23 -5.23 -14.63
C PRO A 287 28.07 -4.41 -14.07
N LYS A 288 26.84 -4.82 -14.40
CA LYS A 288 25.61 -4.22 -13.91
C LYS A 288 24.65 -5.34 -13.53
N SER A 289 24.20 -5.32 -12.29
CA SER A 289 23.20 -6.27 -11.80
C SER A 289 21.84 -5.61 -11.62
N LYS A 290 20.78 -6.40 -11.81
CA LYS A 290 19.43 -6.08 -11.37
C LYS A 290 19.06 -6.99 -10.21
N TRP A 291 18.80 -6.38 -9.07
CA TRP A 291 18.60 -7.10 -7.83
C TRP A 291 17.25 -7.82 -7.81
N ARG A 292 17.27 -9.08 -7.39
CA ARG A 292 16.08 -9.90 -7.12
C ARG A 292 15.20 -9.27 -6.04
N PRO A 293 13.89 -9.58 -5.93
CA PRO A 293 13.04 -8.95 -4.92
C PRO A 293 13.47 -9.28 -3.49
N VAL A 294 13.19 -8.37 -2.56
CA VAL A 294 13.34 -8.61 -1.10
C VAL A 294 12.19 -9.49 -0.62
N ALA A 295 12.36 -10.27 0.45
CA ALA A 295 11.28 -11.07 1.02
C ALA A 295 10.00 -10.23 1.29
N LEU A 296 8.85 -10.82 1.00
CA LEU A 296 7.58 -10.11 0.85
C LEU A 296 6.93 -9.77 2.19
N ASP A 297 6.69 -8.48 2.44
CA ASP A 297 5.83 -8.01 3.53
C ASP A 297 4.46 -7.57 3.01
N THR A 298 3.53 -7.19 3.90
CA THR A 298 2.17 -6.78 3.51
C THR A 298 2.17 -5.55 2.60
N VAL A 299 3.02 -4.56 2.90
CA VAL A 299 3.06 -3.30 2.15
C VAL A 299 3.55 -3.53 0.72
N GLU A 300 4.60 -4.34 0.52
CA GLU A 300 5.05 -4.72 -0.81
C GLU A 300 4.04 -5.60 -1.54
N LEU A 301 3.35 -6.52 -0.85
CA LEU A 301 2.27 -7.32 -1.44
C LEU A 301 1.16 -6.42 -2.00
N GLU A 302 0.62 -5.51 -1.19
CA GLU A 302 -0.45 -4.60 -1.62
C GLU A 302 -0.01 -3.73 -2.81
N LYS A 303 1.18 -3.10 -2.73
CA LYS A 303 1.69 -2.25 -3.82
C LYS A 303 1.95 -3.01 -5.11
N LEU A 304 2.53 -4.20 -5.02
CA LEU A 304 2.84 -5.00 -6.20
C LEU A 304 1.57 -5.59 -6.82
N ALA A 305 0.60 -6.01 -6.01
CA ALA A 305 -0.69 -6.47 -6.51
C ALA A 305 -1.41 -5.36 -7.29
N VAL A 306 -1.45 -4.12 -6.77
CA VAL A 306 -2.00 -2.97 -7.51
C VAL A 306 -1.25 -2.73 -8.83
N ARG A 307 0.08 -2.68 -8.80
CA ARG A 307 0.86 -2.32 -10.00
C ARG A 307 0.86 -3.41 -11.06
N LYS A 308 1.01 -4.67 -10.63
CA LYS A 308 1.32 -5.83 -11.49
C LYS A 308 0.11 -6.72 -11.77
N LEU A 309 -0.79 -6.90 -10.80
CA LEU A 309 -1.99 -7.75 -10.94
C LEU A 309 -3.27 -6.95 -11.17
N LYS A 310 -3.22 -5.62 -10.97
CA LYS A 310 -4.38 -4.70 -11.07
C LYS A 310 -5.47 -4.97 -10.02
N PHE A 311 -5.09 -5.53 -8.87
CA PHE A 311 -6.01 -5.72 -7.75
C PHE A 311 -6.02 -4.47 -6.88
N SER A 312 -7.14 -4.13 -6.26
CA SER A 312 -7.10 -3.16 -5.17
C SER A 312 -6.40 -3.74 -3.94
N ALA A 313 -5.95 -2.87 -3.04
CA ALA A 313 -5.33 -3.29 -1.77
C ALA A 313 -6.29 -4.16 -0.93
N LYS A 314 -7.57 -3.77 -0.86
CA LYS A 314 -8.62 -4.52 -0.13
C LYS A 314 -8.87 -5.90 -0.73
N GLU A 315 -9.01 -6.00 -2.06
CA GLU A 315 -9.16 -7.30 -2.73
C GLU A 315 -7.94 -8.19 -2.49
N THR A 316 -6.74 -7.61 -2.55
CA THR A 316 -5.48 -8.32 -2.27
C THR A 316 -5.49 -8.94 -0.88
N MET A 317 -5.81 -8.16 0.16
CA MET A 317 -5.85 -8.65 1.54
C MET A 317 -6.95 -9.71 1.75
N LEU A 318 -8.14 -9.53 1.17
CA LEU A 318 -9.22 -10.52 1.25
C LEU A 318 -8.83 -11.85 0.61
N VAL A 319 -8.19 -11.82 -0.57
CA VAL A 319 -7.72 -13.03 -1.26
C VAL A 319 -6.59 -13.68 -0.47
N ALA A 320 -5.63 -12.90 0.03
CA ALA A 320 -4.51 -13.41 0.82
C ALA A 320 -4.98 -14.09 2.12
N GLU A 321 -5.94 -13.49 2.82
CA GLU A 321 -6.56 -14.11 4.01
C GLU A 321 -7.24 -15.45 3.70
N ARG A 322 -7.93 -15.56 2.55
CA ARG A 322 -8.52 -16.85 2.13
C ARG A 322 -7.45 -17.90 1.84
N LEU A 323 -6.36 -17.53 1.17
CA LEU A 323 -5.23 -18.42 0.91
C LEU A 323 -4.57 -18.90 2.22
N TYR A 324 -4.41 -18.00 3.19
CA TYR A 324 -3.91 -18.31 4.53
C TYR A 324 -4.83 -19.29 5.27
N ASN A 325 -6.14 -19.03 5.31
CA ASN A 325 -7.12 -19.90 5.98
C ASN A 325 -7.20 -21.31 5.39
N LYS A 326 -6.89 -21.44 4.09
CA LYS A 326 -6.76 -22.71 3.37
C LYS A 326 -5.37 -23.38 3.54
N GLY A 327 -4.41 -22.70 4.18
CA GLY A 327 -3.06 -23.21 4.43
C GLY A 327 -2.10 -23.15 3.24
N TYR A 328 -2.38 -22.31 2.24
CA TYR A 328 -1.52 -22.18 1.04
C TYR A 328 -0.38 -21.18 1.23
N ILE A 329 -0.57 -20.13 2.04
CA ILE A 329 0.43 -19.11 2.33
C ILE A 329 0.56 -18.84 3.83
N SER A 330 1.70 -18.33 4.25
CA SER A 330 1.89 -17.81 5.61
C SER A 330 1.01 -16.58 5.87
N TYR A 331 0.87 -16.22 7.14
CA TYR A 331 0.00 -15.11 7.55
C TYR A 331 0.32 -13.80 6.79
N PRO A 332 -0.67 -13.18 6.11
CA PRO A 332 -0.41 -12.11 5.15
C PRO A 332 -0.34 -10.70 5.76
N ARG A 333 -0.54 -10.56 7.08
CA ARG A 333 -0.42 -9.30 7.82
C ARG A 333 0.86 -9.32 8.65
N THR A 334 1.97 -8.92 8.03
CA THR A 334 3.30 -8.90 8.63
C THR A 334 4.14 -7.74 8.09
N GLU A 335 4.92 -7.12 8.97
CA GLU A 335 5.95 -6.14 8.61
C GLU A 335 7.30 -6.81 8.33
N THR A 336 7.41 -8.13 8.52
CA THR A 336 8.65 -8.88 8.39
C THR A 336 9.02 -9.09 6.93
N ASN A 337 10.19 -8.58 6.53
CA ASN A 337 10.78 -8.79 5.20
C ASN A 337 12.12 -9.52 5.28
N LYS A 338 12.29 -10.35 6.32
CA LYS A 338 13.46 -11.20 6.53
C LYS A 338 13.08 -12.58 7.03
N PHE A 339 13.54 -13.62 6.35
CA PHE A 339 13.39 -15.00 6.82
C PHE A 339 14.31 -15.27 8.03
N SER A 340 13.80 -16.01 9.01
CA SER A 340 14.61 -16.47 10.15
C SER A 340 15.65 -17.49 9.69
N LYS A 341 16.80 -17.52 10.37
CA LYS A 341 17.85 -18.52 10.10
C LYS A 341 17.42 -19.95 10.45
N ASP A 342 16.48 -20.09 11.38
CA ASP A 342 15.98 -21.40 11.84
C ASP A 342 14.88 -21.98 10.94
N MET A 343 14.43 -21.22 9.93
CA MET A 343 13.41 -21.65 8.99
C MET A 343 14.06 -22.43 7.85
N ASP A 344 13.71 -23.72 7.71
CA ASP A 344 14.15 -24.52 6.58
C ASP A 344 13.33 -24.22 5.32
N LEU A 345 13.84 -23.28 4.53
CA LEU A 345 13.21 -22.84 3.28
C LEU A 345 13.20 -23.92 2.20
N ASN A 346 14.08 -24.94 2.27
CA ASN A 346 14.13 -25.99 1.26
C ASN A 346 12.82 -26.76 1.21
N ILE A 347 12.16 -27.00 2.35
CA ILE A 347 10.88 -27.72 2.40
C ILE A 347 9.83 -27.04 1.52
N TYR A 348 9.79 -25.71 1.52
CA TYR A 348 8.82 -24.94 0.73
C TYR A 348 9.24 -24.86 -0.76
N VAL A 349 10.53 -24.77 -1.07
CA VAL A 349 11.03 -24.81 -2.46
C VAL A 349 10.78 -26.17 -3.10
N GLN A 350 11.06 -27.27 -2.39
CA GLN A 350 10.87 -28.63 -2.88
C GLN A 350 9.42 -28.90 -3.26
N GLN A 351 8.46 -28.38 -2.49
CA GLN A 351 7.04 -28.49 -2.83
C GLN A 351 6.69 -27.81 -4.17
N GLN A 352 7.44 -26.81 -4.61
CA GLN A 352 7.16 -26.09 -5.87
C GLN A 352 7.78 -26.77 -7.11
N THR A 353 8.67 -27.76 -6.95
CA THR A 353 9.37 -28.45 -8.06
C THR A 353 8.42 -29.23 -8.98
N VAL A 354 7.25 -29.63 -8.48
CA VAL A 354 6.24 -30.36 -9.25
C VAL A 354 5.44 -29.47 -10.20
N SER A 355 5.61 -28.14 -10.16
CA SER A 355 4.89 -27.20 -11.01
C SER A 355 5.36 -27.28 -12.46
N GLY A 356 4.43 -27.42 -13.40
CA GLY A 356 4.75 -27.30 -14.83
C GLY A 356 5.14 -25.88 -15.28
N GLU A 357 4.92 -24.85 -14.46
CA GLU A 357 5.17 -23.44 -14.83
C GLU A 357 6.47 -22.85 -14.27
N TRP A 358 6.99 -23.40 -13.17
CA TRP A 358 8.19 -22.91 -12.48
C TRP A 358 8.99 -24.01 -11.78
N GLY A 359 8.60 -25.29 -11.94
CA GLY A 359 9.22 -26.41 -11.25
C GLY A 359 10.71 -26.54 -11.54
N ASP A 360 11.09 -26.42 -12.82
CA ASP A 360 12.49 -26.43 -13.26
C ASP A 360 13.31 -25.33 -12.56
N PHE A 361 12.76 -24.13 -12.43
CA PHE A 361 13.41 -23.02 -11.73
C PHE A 361 13.51 -23.28 -10.22
N ALA A 362 12.48 -23.87 -9.60
CA ALA A 362 12.54 -24.25 -8.19
C ALA A 362 13.62 -25.32 -7.94
N GLN A 363 13.77 -26.28 -8.86
CA GLN A 363 14.81 -27.30 -8.79
C GLN A 363 16.21 -26.69 -8.97
N GLU A 364 16.37 -25.75 -9.89
CA GLU A 364 17.61 -25.00 -10.08
C GLU A 364 18.01 -24.21 -8.82
N VAL A 365 17.07 -23.46 -8.24
CA VAL A 365 17.30 -22.69 -7.01
C VAL A 365 17.69 -23.59 -5.84
N ALA A 366 17.03 -24.74 -5.69
CA ALA A 366 17.40 -25.72 -4.67
C ALA A 366 18.82 -26.28 -4.89
N ALA A 367 19.17 -26.61 -6.14
CA ALA A 367 20.47 -27.18 -6.48
C ALA A 367 21.64 -26.19 -6.33
N ARG A 368 21.45 -24.92 -6.66
CA ARG A 368 22.48 -23.88 -6.51
C ARG A 368 22.64 -23.35 -5.09
N GLY A 369 21.71 -23.68 -4.20
CA GLY A 369 21.66 -23.18 -2.82
C GLY A 369 20.82 -21.92 -2.68
N LEU A 370 20.01 -21.88 -1.61
CA LEU A 370 19.06 -20.80 -1.35
C LEU A 370 19.78 -19.52 -0.89
N ASN A 371 19.50 -18.40 -1.55
CA ASN A 371 20.12 -17.10 -1.26
C ASN A 371 19.05 -16.01 -1.00
N PRO A 372 18.26 -16.09 0.08
CA PRO A 372 17.18 -15.15 0.35
C PRO A 372 17.68 -13.71 0.44
N ARG A 373 17.09 -12.82 -0.36
CA ARG A 373 17.31 -11.38 -0.21
C ARG A 373 16.45 -10.83 0.92
N ASN A 374 17.04 -10.74 2.10
CA ASN A 374 16.37 -10.20 3.29
C ASN A 374 16.46 -8.66 3.36
N GLY A 375 15.40 -8.05 3.87
CA GLY A 375 15.35 -6.65 4.26
C GLY A 375 15.80 -6.43 5.71
N SER A 376 15.33 -5.33 6.31
CA SER A 376 15.71 -4.89 7.65
C SER A 376 14.60 -4.99 8.71
N LYS A 377 13.36 -5.32 8.33
CA LYS A 377 12.19 -5.26 9.21
C LYS A 377 11.82 -6.65 9.74
N THR A 378 11.38 -6.69 11.00
CA THR A 378 10.73 -7.85 11.62
C THR A 378 9.74 -7.39 12.69
N ASP A 379 8.59 -8.06 12.77
CA ASP A 379 7.59 -7.90 13.83
C ASP A 379 7.83 -8.86 15.02
N GLY A 380 8.78 -9.80 14.90
CA GLY A 380 9.06 -10.82 15.90
C GLY A 380 7.99 -11.91 16.04
N ALA A 381 6.95 -11.90 15.21
CA ALA A 381 5.79 -12.79 15.31
C ALA A 381 5.58 -13.65 14.05
N HIS A 382 5.81 -13.09 12.87
CA HIS A 382 5.52 -13.71 11.59
C HIS A 382 6.74 -13.70 10.66
N PRO A 383 6.93 -14.77 9.85
CA PRO A 383 7.88 -14.74 8.74
C PRO A 383 7.32 -13.89 7.58
N PRO A 384 8.14 -13.55 6.58
CA PRO A 384 7.65 -12.97 5.33
C PRO A 384 6.55 -13.81 4.68
N ILE A 385 5.73 -13.19 3.84
CA ILE A 385 4.64 -13.85 3.12
C ILE A 385 5.24 -14.82 2.08
N HIS A 386 4.99 -16.12 2.23
CA HIS A 386 5.56 -17.17 1.37
C HIS A 386 4.60 -18.36 1.21
N PRO A 387 4.75 -19.18 0.15
CA PRO A 387 3.92 -20.36 -0.04
C PRO A 387 4.28 -21.48 0.95
N LEU A 388 3.26 -22.12 1.51
CA LEU A 388 3.38 -23.24 2.45
C LEU A 388 3.10 -24.59 1.80
N LYS A 389 2.21 -24.58 0.80
CA LYS A 389 1.71 -25.76 0.10
C LYS A 389 1.62 -25.47 -1.39
N PHE A 390 2.02 -26.42 -2.23
CA PHE A 390 1.76 -26.37 -3.66
C PHE A 390 0.26 -26.39 -3.97
N ALA A 391 -0.15 -25.63 -4.97
CA ALA A 391 -1.50 -25.57 -5.50
C ALA A 391 -1.46 -25.60 -7.02
N THR A 392 -2.58 -26.01 -7.63
CA THR A 392 -2.76 -25.97 -9.09
C THR A 392 -3.86 -24.98 -9.49
N PRO A 393 -3.91 -24.53 -10.76
CA PRO A 393 -5.00 -23.69 -11.27
C PRO A 393 -6.40 -24.32 -11.18
N ASN A 394 -6.49 -25.63 -10.91
CA ASN A 394 -7.75 -26.32 -10.68
C ASN A 394 -8.20 -26.25 -9.21
N GLU A 395 -7.26 -26.12 -8.28
CA GLU A 395 -7.55 -26.01 -6.84
C GLU A 395 -7.84 -24.57 -6.43
N LEU A 396 -7.06 -23.62 -6.96
CA LEU A 396 -7.24 -22.19 -6.78
C LEU A 396 -7.59 -21.58 -8.14
N VAL A 397 -8.66 -20.80 -8.21
CA VAL A 397 -9.18 -20.23 -9.46
C VAL A 397 -9.25 -18.70 -9.41
N GLY A 398 -9.16 -18.06 -10.58
CA GLY A 398 -9.33 -16.61 -10.72
C GLY A 398 -8.33 -15.79 -9.90
N LEU A 399 -8.84 -14.91 -9.04
CA LEU A 399 -8.01 -14.03 -8.21
C LEU A 399 -7.14 -14.81 -7.21
N GLU A 400 -7.63 -15.94 -6.69
CA GLU A 400 -6.87 -16.77 -5.74
C GLU A 400 -5.64 -17.36 -6.41
N TRP A 401 -5.79 -17.92 -7.63
CA TRP A 401 -4.65 -18.42 -8.41
C TRP A 401 -3.67 -17.31 -8.71
N SER A 402 -4.16 -16.18 -9.20
CA SER A 402 -3.33 -15.06 -9.65
C SER A 402 -2.46 -14.51 -8.52
N LEU A 403 -3.01 -14.38 -7.31
CA LEU A 403 -2.25 -13.93 -6.14
C LEU A 403 -1.30 -15.01 -5.61
N TYR A 404 -1.75 -16.27 -5.56
CA TYR A 404 -0.91 -17.39 -5.15
C TYR A 404 0.31 -17.55 -6.07
N GLU A 405 0.10 -17.57 -7.39
CA GLU A 405 1.17 -17.60 -8.40
C GLU A 405 2.17 -16.46 -8.18
N PHE A 406 1.66 -15.24 -7.96
CA PHE A 406 2.52 -14.09 -7.69
C PHE A 406 3.39 -14.30 -6.45
N ILE A 407 2.81 -14.77 -5.34
CA ILE A 407 3.53 -15.03 -4.09
C ILE A 407 4.59 -16.12 -4.29
N VAL A 408 4.26 -17.21 -5.00
CA VAL A 408 5.23 -18.28 -5.30
C VAL A 408 6.38 -17.77 -6.16
N ARG A 409 6.09 -17.07 -7.26
CA ARG A 409 7.13 -16.52 -8.14
C ARG A 409 8.00 -15.51 -7.41
N HIS A 410 7.42 -14.67 -6.54
CA HIS A 410 8.16 -13.71 -5.73
C HIS A 410 9.07 -14.41 -4.71
N PHE A 411 8.58 -15.47 -4.06
CA PHE A 411 9.35 -16.29 -3.13
C PHE A 411 10.56 -16.93 -3.84
N LEU A 412 10.33 -17.67 -4.94
CA LEU A 412 11.42 -18.31 -5.69
C LEU A 412 12.44 -17.30 -6.23
N ALA A 413 11.96 -16.15 -6.71
CA ALA A 413 12.82 -15.06 -7.15
C ALA A 413 13.69 -14.50 -6.01
N CYS A 414 13.11 -14.28 -4.84
CA CYS A 414 13.82 -13.80 -3.64
C CYS A 414 14.94 -14.75 -3.20
N LEU A 415 14.75 -16.06 -3.38
CA LEU A 415 15.73 -17.09 -3.03
C LEU A 415 16.80 -17.33 -4.10
N SER A 416 16.63 -16.78 -5.31
CA SER A 416 17.53 -16.96 -6.44
C SER A 416 18.74 -16.01 -6.40
N PHE A 417 19.41 -15.83 -7.53
CA PHE A 417 20.47 -14.87 -7.74
C PHE A 417 19.97 -13.63 -8.49
N ASP A 418 20.69 -12.53 -8.33
CA ASP A 418 20.43 -11.31 -9.09
C ASP A 418 20.68 -11.56 -10.58
N ALA A 419 19.96 -10.84 -11.43
CA ALA A 419 20.26 -10.84 -12.85
C ALA A 419 21.55 -10.04 -13.09
N ASN A 420 22.44 -10.54 -13.95
CA ASN A 420 23.73 -9.94 -14.24
C ASN A 420 23.87 -9.63 -15.73
N GLY A 421 24.56 -8.53 -16.03
CA GLY A 421 24.84 -8.11 -17.39
C GLY A 421 25.96 -7.10 -17.44
N GLN A 422 26.26 -6.62 -18.63
CA GLN A 422 27.33 -5.68 -18.90
C GLN A 422 26.74 -4.35 -19.41
N GLU A 423 26.93 -3.27 -18.64
CA GLU A 423 26.60 -1.91 -19.07
C GLU A 423 27.81 -1.33 -19.84
N THR A 424 27.58 -0.92 -21.08
CA THR A 424 28.56 -0.18 -21.88
C THR A 424 28.17 1.29 -21.94
N LYS A 425 29.09 2.20 -21.63
CA LYS A 425 28.90 3.65 -21.76
C LYS A 425 29.91 4.23 -22.73
N VAL A 426 29.41 4.91 -23.75
CA VAL A 426 30.22 5.59 -24.76
C VAL A 426 30.05 7.09 -24.54
N GLN A 427 31.16 7.79 -24.28
CA GLN A 427 31.19 9.23 -24.19
C GLN A 427 31.82 9.81 -25.45
N VAL A 428 31.12 10.76 -26.09
CA VAL A 428 31.56 11.47 -27.28
C VAL A 428 31.68 12.95 -26.95
N ARG A 429 32.68 13.62 -27.50
CA ARG A 429 32.83 15.07 -27.46
C ARG A 429 32.61 15.65 -28.84
N VAL A 430 31.85 16.72 -28.90
CA VAL A 430 31.75 17.60 -30.09
C VAL A 430 32.02 19.02 -29.61
N GLY A 431 33.07 19.66 -30.14
CA GLY A 431 33.57 20.93 -29.60
C GLY A 431 33.89 20.82 -28.10
N ASN A 432 33.27 21.67 -27.29
CA ASN A 432 33.42 21.67 -25.82
C ASN A 432 32.35 20.87 -25.08
N GLU A 433 31.39 20.27 -25.80
CA GLU A 433 30.24 19.59 -25.21
C GLU A 433 30.43 18.07 -25.21
N ASN A 434 29.91 17.43 -24.16
CA ASN A 434 29.97 15.97 -24.00
C ASN A 434 28.59 15.36 -24.22
N PHE A 435 28.55 14.19 -24.84
CA PHE A 435 27.36 13.39 -25.11
C PHE A 435 27.60 11.95 -24.66
N MET A 436 26.57 11.28 -24.17
CA MET A 436 26.69 9.92 -23.62
C MET A 436 25.59 9.00 -24.14
N ALA A 437 25.98 7.83 -24.63
CA ALA A 437 25.08 6.72 -24.88
C ALA A 437 25.39 5.58 -23.90
N SER A 438 24.34 4.90 -23.43
CA SER A 438 24.47 3.69 -22.63
C SER A 438 23.75 2.52 -23.29
N GLY A 439 24.39 1.35 -23.23
CA GLY A 439 23.88 0.07 -23.64
C GLY A 439 23.99 -0.95 -22.52
N LEU A 440 23.20 -2.02 -22.63
CA LEU A 440 23.15 -3.12 -21.68
C LEU A 440 23.00 -4.41 -22.46
N ILE A 441 23.82 -5.40 -22.13
CA ILE A 441 23.68 -6.79 -22.58
C ILE A 441 23.50 -7.63 -21.32
N ILE A 442 22.38 -8.36 -21.22
CA ILE A 442 22.11 -9.28 -20.13
C ILE A 442 22.88 -10.59 -20.38
N GLU A 443 23.68 -11.00 -19.41
CA GLU A 443 24.51 -12.22 -19.49
C GLU A 443 23.85 -13.39 -18.75
N ASP A 444 23.22 -13.10 -17.61
CA ASP A 444 22.45 -14.06 -16.81
C ASP A 444 21.14 -13.40 -16.33
N TYR A 445 20.02 -14.02 -16.67
CA TYR A 445 18.70 -13.53 -16.27
C TYR A 445 18.40 -13.76 -14.79
N GLY A 446 19.08 -14.70 -14.12
CA GLY A 446 18.86 -15.00 -12.70
C GLY A 446 17.38 -15.12 -12.34
N TYR A 447 16.94 -14.35 -11.33
CA TYR A 447 15.55 -14.32 -10.88
C TYR A 447 14.51 -13.96 -11.95
N LEU A 448 14.90 -13.29 -13.05
CA LEU A 448 13.96 -12.87 -14.11
C LEU A 448 13.36 -14.07 -14.86
N ASN A 449 14.00 -15.24 -14.81
CA ASN A 449 13.48 -16.47 -15.42
C ASN A 449 12.16 -16.93 -14.77
N VAL A 450 11.93 -16.61 -13.50
CA VAL A 450 10.66 -16.92 -12.80
C VAL A 450 9.78 -15.68 -12.60
N TYR A 451 10.38 -14.51 -12.48
CA TYR A 451 9.71 -13.28 -12.05
C TYR A 451 9.32 -12.35 -13.21
N LYS A 452 8.34 -12.79 -14.00
CA LYS A 452 7.80 -12.07 -15.19
C LYS A 452 7.30 -10.64 -14.94
N TYR A 453 7.11 -10.24 -13.68
CA TYR A 453 6.62 -8.92 -13.29
C TYR A 453 7.70 -7.83 -13.42
N ASP A 454 8.97 -8.22 -13.47
CA ASP A 454 10.10 -7.33 -13.65
C ASP A 454 10.65 -7.42 -15.07
N LYS A 455 10.82 -6.26 -15.71
CA LYS A 455 11.39 -6.17 -17.06
C LYS A 455 12.83 -5.71 -17.00
N TRP A 456 13.71 -6.39 -17.72
CA TRP A 456 15.08 -5.96 -17.98
C TRP A 456 15.37 -6.34 -19.43
N GLY A 457 15.66 -5.35 -20.28
CA GLY A 457 15.79 -5.56 -21.71
C GLY A 457 17.16 -5.11 -22.18
N ASP A 458 17.67 -5.82 -23.17
CA ASP A 458 18.90 -5.46 -23.85
C ASP A 458 18.74 -4.12 -24.57
N LYS A 459 19.79 -3.32 -24.49
CA LYS A 459 19.98 -2.13 -25.31
C LYS A 459 21.37 -2.22 -25.91
N ILE A 460 21.47 -2.89 -27.05
CA ILE A 460 22.75 -3.13 -27.70
C ILE A 460 23.29 -1.80 -28.25
N LEU A 461 24.54 -1.49 -27.92
CA LEU A 461 25.30 -0.46 -28.60
C LEU A 461 26.22 -1.12 -29.63
N PRO A 462 26.30 -0.59 -30.86
CA PRO A 462 27.40 -0.89 -31.78
C PRO A 462 28.77 -0.72 -31.13
N SER A 463 29.80 -1.34 -31.68
CA SER A 463 31.16 -1.16 -31.17
C SER A 463 31.63 0.28 -31.42
N TYR A 464 32.33 0.86 -30.45
CA TYR A 464 33.01 2.16 -30.55
C TYR A 464 34.41 2.00 -29.96
N HIS A 465 35.37 2.76 -30.47
CA HIS A 465 36.75 2.74 -29.99
C HIS A 465 37.16 4.09 -29.43
N GLU A 466 37.99 4.11 -28.39
CA GLU A 466 38.51 5.37 -27.86
C GLU A 466 39.32 6.12 -28.92
N ASN A 467 39.18 7.44 -28.94
CA ASN A 467 39.74 8.37 -29.91
C ASN A 467 39.20 8.25 -31.34
N GLU A 468 38.24 7.36 -31.60
CA GLU A 468 37.54 7.26 -32.88
C GLU A 468 36.84 8.58 -33.23
N LEU A 469 36.94 8.99 -34.50
CA LEU A 469 36.22 10.12 -35.07
C LEU A 469 34.94 9.61 -35.75
N LEU A 470 33.79 10.19 -35.39
CA LEU A 470 32.50 9.84 -35.98
C LEU A 470 32.20 10.80 -37.15
N THR A 471 31.94 10.25 -38.33
CA THR A 471 31.73 11.05 -39.56
C THR A 471 30.26 11.32 -39.88
N ASP A 472 29.33 10.43 -39.48
CA ASP A 472 27.90 10.49 -39.85
C ASP A 472 26.98 10.75 -38.63
N TYR A 473 27.25 11.83 -37.90
CA TYR A 473 26.41 12.26 -36.78
C TYR A 473 25.57 13.48 -37.13
N GLN A 474 24.41 13.59 -36.48
CA GLN A 474 23.48 14.71 -36.60
C GLN A 474 23.30 15.37 -35.24
N LEU A 475 23.47 16.68 -35.18
CA LEU A 475 23.12 17.50 -34.04
C LEU A 475 21.82 18.25 -34.34
N GLN A 476 20.93 18.30 -33.36
CA GLN A 476 19.72 19.10 -33.46
C GLN A 476 19.28 19.58 -32.08
N ILE A 477 18.73 20.80 -32.03
CA ILE A 477 17.99 21.23 -30.85
C ILE A 477 16.65 20.52 -30.85
N THR A 478 16.32 19.91 -29.71
CA THR A 478 14.99 19.37 -29.45
C THR A 478 14.36 20.16 -28.32
N GLU A 479 13.09 20.51 -28.51
CA GLU A 479 12.26 21.16 -27.52
C GLU A 479 11.51 20.13 -26.69
N GLY A 480 11.35 20.41 -25.40
CA GLY A 480 10.49 19.66 -24.52
C GLY A 480 9.80 20.58 -23.52
N GLN A 481 8.79 20.05 -22.86
CA GLN A 481 8.08 20.74 -21.79
C GLN A 481 8.11 19.91 -20.52
N THR A 482 8.34 20.58 -19.38
CA THR A 482 8.24 19.91 -18.08
C THR A 482 6.82 19.42 -17.86
N GLN A 483 6.67 18.21 -17.31
CA GLN A 483 5.36 17.62 -17.08
C GLN A 483 4.98 17.73 -15.60
N PRO A 484 3.69 17.95 -15.28
CA PRO A 484 3.22 17.90 -13.90
C PRO A 484 3.42 16.49 -13.32
N PRO A 485 3.41 16.35 -11.98
CA PRO A 485 3.38 15.03 -11.37
C PRO A 485 2.10 14.27 -11.79
N GLN A 486 2.13 12.95 -11.74
CA GLN A 486 0.93 12.16 -12.01
C GLN A 486 0.03 12.10 -10.77
N LEU A 487 -1.28 11.92 -10.95
CA LEU A 487 -2.18 11.57 -9.84
C LEU A 487 -1.74 10.26 -9.16
N LEU A 488 -2.04 10.11 -7.87
CA LEU A 488 -1.68 8.91 -7.10
C LEU A 488 -2.54 7.72 -7.54
N ASN A 489 -1.94 6.55 -7.78
CA ASN A 489 -2.69 5.29 -7.71
C ASN A 489 -2.70 4.73 -6.26
N GLU A 490 -3.39 3.61 -6.01
CA GLU A 490 -3.40 2.98 -4.69
C GLU A 490 -1.99 2.64 -4.17
N ALA A 491 -1.09 2.14 -5.02
CA ALA A 491 0.27 1.80 -4.59
C ALA A 491 1.11 3.04 -4.22
N ASP A 492 0.91 4.16 -4.90
CA ASP A 492 1.56 5.43 -4.58
C ASP A 492 1.03 5.99 -3.26
N LEU A 493 -0.27 5.84 -3.01
CA LEU A 493 -0.91 6.27 -1.77
C LEU A 493 -0.45 5.41 -0.58
N ILE A 494 -0.40 4.09 -0.72
CA ILE A 494 0.18 3.18 0.28
C ILE A 494 1.64 3.56 0.57
N ALA A 495 2.44 3.85 -0.47
CA ALA A 495 3.82 4.26 -0.29
C ALA A 495 3.96 5.58 0.48
N LEU A 496 3.03 6.52 0.32
CA LEU A 496 2.99 7.74 1.13
C LEU A 496 2.57 7.45 2.56
N MET A 497 1.52 6.66 2.76
CA MET A 497 1.05 6.28 4.10
C MET A 497 2.16 5.58 4.92
N ASP A 498 2.84 4.59 4.33
CA ASP A 498 3.99 3.90 4.94
C ASP A 498 5.16 4.87 5.20
N LYS A 499 5.51 5.74 4.22
CA LYS A 499 6.57 6.76 4.39
C LYS A 499 6.31 7.66 5.60
N TYR A 500 5.06 8.03 5.85
CA TYR A 500 4.68 8.93 6.92
C TYR A 500 4.20 8.22 8.21
N GLY A 501 4.24 6.89 8.25
CA GLY A 501 3.90 6.10 9.44
C GLY A 501 2.43 6.17 9.86
N ILE A 502 1.51 6.23 8.88
CA ILE A 502 0.07 6.15 9.14
C ILE A 502 -0.53 4.91 8.44
N GLY A 503 -1.58 4.33 9.01
CA GLY A 503 -2.12 3.07 8.49
C GLY A 503 -1.22 1.86 8.77
N THR A 504 -0.51 1.90 9.90
CA THR A 504 0.39 0.82 10.33
C THR A 504 -0.39 -0.47 10.64
N ASP A 505 0.31 -1.60 10.81
CA ASP A 505 -0.33 -2.87 11.18
C ASP A 505 -1.34 -3.38 10.13
N ALA A 506 -0.98 -3.25 8.85
CA ALA A 506 -1.79 -3.68 7.70
C ALA A 506 -3.19 -3.03 7.60
N THR A 507 -3.32 -1.76 7.98
CA THR A 507 -4.59 -1.00 7.93
C THR A 507 -4.71 -0.04 6.73
N HIS A 508 -3.69 0.03 5.85
CA HIS A 508 -3.73 0.87 4.64
C HIS A 508 -4.97 0.65 3.78
N ALA A 509 -5.27 -0.61 3.44
CA ALA A 509 -6.41 -0.98 2.59
C ALA A 509 -7.75 -0.47 3.16
N GLU A 510 -7.95 -0.52 4.47
CA GLU A 510 -9.19 -0.11 5.13
C GLU A 510 -9.41 1.41 5.00
N HIS A 511 -8.37 2.20 5.28
CA HIS A 511 -8.46 3.66 5.20
C HIS A 511 -8.64 4.15 3.75
N ILE A 512 -7.96 3.51 2.80
CA ILE A 512 -8.11 3.78 1.37
C ILE A 512 -9.52 3.40 0.89
N GLU A 513 -10.06 2.28 1.33
CA GLU A 513 -11.43 1.90 1.00
C GLU A 513 -12.43 2.91 1.58
N THR A 514 -12.23 3.34 2.83
CA THR A 514 -13.14 4.27 3.50
C THR A 514 -13.29 5.59 2.73
N ILE A 515 -12.21 6.18 2.22
CA ILE A 515 -12.29 7.41 1.41
C ILE A 515 -13.02 7.20 0.08
N LYS A 516 -12.93 6.01 -0.52
CA LYS A 516 -13.65 5.65 -1.75
C LYS A 516 -15.14 5.46 -1.49
N THR A 517 -15.50 4.66 -0.48
CA THR A 517 -16.90 4.40 -0.11
C THR A 517 -17.61 5.69 0.30
N ARG A 518 -16.90 6.62 0.95
CA ARG A 518 -17.42 7.95 1.30
C ARG A 518 -17.43 8.96 0.14
N GLN A 519 -17.00 8.55 -1.05
CA GLN A 519 -16.94 9.37 -2.27
C GLN A 519 -16.10 10.65 -2.13
N TYR A 520 -15.14 10.66 -1.20
CA TYR A 520 -14.21 11.79 -1.04
C TYR A 520 -13.14 11.79 -2.12
N ALA A 521 -12.79 10.61 -2.61
CA ALA A 521 -11.97 10.42 -3.78
C ALA A 521 -12.50 9.22 -4.57
N ARG A 522 -12.26 9.22 -5.88
CA ARG A 522 -12.58 8.10 -6.77
C ARG A 522 -11.38 7.81 -7.67
N LEU A 523 -11.32 6.60 -8.20
CA LEU A 523 -10.36 6.28 -9.25
C LEU A 523 -10.90 6.77 -10.60
N ASN A 524 -10.03 7.35 -11.42
CA ASN A 524 -10.28 7.61 -12.84
C ASN A 524 -10.06 6.32 -13.66
N ASN A 525 -10.25 6.39 -14.97
CA ASN A 525 -10.08 5.25 -15.89
C ASN A 525 -8.65 4.67 -15.89
N ASP A 526 -7.64 5.44 -15.49
CA ASP A 526 -6.25 4.99 -15.38
C ASP A 526 -5.93 4.36 -14.01
N GLY A 527 -6.93 4.20 -13.13
CA GLY A 527 -6.75 3.68 -11.78
C GLY A 527 -6.02 4.66 -10.85
N ARG A 528 -6.23 5.98 -11.02
CA ARG A 528 -5.64 7.04 -10.20
C ARG A 528 -6.69 7.88 -9.49
N PHE A 529 -6.38 8.28 -8.26
CA PHE A 529 -7.27 9.05 -7.41
C PHE A 529 -7.47 10.47 -7.93
N VAL A 530 -8.74 10.85 -8.08
CA VAL A 530 -9.22 12.22 -8.25
C VAL A 530 -10.09 12.55 -7.04
N PRO A 531 -9.83 13.66 -6.33
CA PRO A 531 -10.68 14.04 -5.21
C PRO A 531 -12.04 14.53 -5.72
N GLY A 532 -13.11 14.18 -5.00
CA GLY A 532 -14.43 14.76 -5.20
C GLY A 532 -14.50 16.18 -4.63
N TYR A 533 -15.52 16.96 -5.02
CA TYR A 533 -15.69 18.33 -4.53
C TYR A 533 -15.83 18.41 -3.00
N ILE A 534 -16.52 17.45 -2.39
CA ILE A 534 -16.62 17.36 -0.93
C ILE A 534 -15.24 17.08 -0.32
N GLY A 535 -14.46 16.17 -0.89
CA GLY A 535 -13.12 15.87 -0.42
C GLY A 535 -12.18 17.07 -0.49
N LEU A 536 -12.20 17.80 -1.61
CA LEU A 536 -11.46 19.06 -1.79
C LEU A 536 -11.88 20.10 -0.75
N ALA A 537 -13.19 20.33 -0.60
CA ALA A 537 -13.72 21.32 0.31
C ALA A 537 -13.41 21.02 1.78
N LEU A 538 -13.46 19.76 2.19
CA LEU A 538 -13.11 19.37 3.55
C LEU A 538 -11.63 19.64 3.83
N VAL A 539 -10.72 19.19 2.95
CA VAL A 539 -9.28 19.41 3.14
C VAL A 539 -8.95 20.91 3.16
N ASP A 540 -9.41 21.66 2.15
CA ASP A 540 -9.17 23.11 2.07
C ASP A 540 -9.81 23.86 3.25
N GLY A 541 -11.04 23.50 3.63
CA GLY A 541 -11.74 24.13 4.74
C GLY A 541 -11.02 23.93 6.07
N TYR A 542 -10.54 22.72 6.38
CA TYR A 542 -9.75 22.49 7.60
C TYR A 542 -8.35 23.11 7.55
N ASP A 543 -7.67 23.08 6.40
CA ASP A 543 -6.34 23.70 6.26
C ASP A 543 -6.41 25.22 6.44
N ARG A 544 -7.45 25.87 5.90
CA ARG A 544 -7.70 27.31 6.10
C ARG A 544 -7.96 27.70 7.55
N MET A 545 -8.40 26.78 8.41
CA MET A 545 -8.53 27.06 9.85
C MET A 545 -7.17 27.30 10.52
N GLY A 546 -6.07 26.97 9.84
CA GLY A 546 -4.69 27.17 10.31
C GLY A 546 -4.08 25.93 10.96
N TYR A 547 -4.70 24.76 10.80
CA TYR A 547 -4.21 23.51 11.36
C TYR A 547 -3.98 22.50 10.25
N ALA A 548 -2.81 21.89 10.25
CA ALA A 548 -2.40 20.89 9.29
C ALA A 548 -3.06 19.53 9.57
N MET A 549 -4.38 19.49 9.75
CA MET A 549 -5.15 18.25 9.98
C MET A 549 -5.09 17.30 8.78
N SER A 550 -4.98 17.86 7.56
CA SER A 550 -4.75 17.08 6.34
C SER A 550 -3.36 16.45 6.28
N LYS A 551 -2.42 16.88 7.13
CA LYS A 551 -1.05 16.35 7.18
C LYS A 551 -0.98 15.16 8.16
N PRO A 552 -0.15 14.16 7.88
CA PRO A 552 -0.16 12.88 8.59
C PRO A 552 0.42 12.94 10.01
N HIS A 553 1.10 14.03 10.39
CA HIS A 553 1.94 14.09 11.60
C HIS A 553 1.21 13.72 12.89
N MET A 554 -0.05 14.16 13.07
CA MET A 554 -0.81 13.85 14.27
C MET A 554 -1.22 12.38 14.35
N ARG A 555 -1.61 11.80 13.21
CA ARG A 555 -1.93 10.37 13.17
C ARG A 555 -0.65 9.55 13.35
N ALA A 556 0.46 9.96 12.76
CA ALA A 556 1.74 9.29 12.92
C ALA A 556 2.22 9.29 14.39
N ASP A 557 2.04 10.41 15.11
CA ASP A 557 2.29 10.44 16.56
C ASP A 557 1.40 9.44 17.30
N LEU A 558 0.08 9.44 17.04
CA LEU A 558 -0.86 8.48 17.64
C LEU A 558 -0.43 7.03 17.40
N GLU A 559 -0.15 6.65 16.15
CA GLU A 559 0.31 5.31 15.75
C GLU A 559 1.61 4.93 16.47
N SER A 560 2.55 5.88 16.57
CA SER A 560 3.79 5.66 17.32
C SER A 560 3.53 5.45 18.81
N GLN A 561 2.58 6.17 19.43
CA GLN A 561 2.23 5.96 20.83
C GLN A 561 1.60 4.58 21.05
N LEU A 562 0.77 4.10 20.12
CA LEU A 562 0.20 2.74 20.18
C LEU A 562 1.29 1.67 20.13
N LYS A 563 2.30 1.85 19.26
CA LYS A 563 3.47 0.96 19.22
C LYS A 563 4.22 0.92 20.55
N LEU A 564 4.34 2.05 21.25
CA LEU A 564 4.96 2.10 22.58
C LEU A 564 4.15 1.36 23.64
N ILE A 565 2.82 1.29 23.51
CA ILE A 565 1.98 0.44 24.37
C ILE A 565 2.31 -1.04 24.13
N CYS A 566 2.37 -1.48 22.86
CA CYS A 566 2.73 -2.86 22.51
C CYS A 566 4.10 -3.27 23.07
N LEU A 567 5.07 -2.35 23.05
CA LEU A 567 6.41 -2.57 23.60
C LEU A 567 6.47 -2.51 25.14
N GLY A 568 5.37 -2.18 25.82
CA GLY A 568 5.31 -1.99 27.28
C GLY A 568 6.05 -0.74 27.77
N GLN A 569 6.32 0.22 26.89
CA GLN A 569 7.03 1.46 27.21
C GLN A 569 6.09 2.61 27.61
N ARG A 570 4.79 2.48 27.31
CA ARG A 570 3.74 3.40 27.75
C ARG A 570 2.49 2.65 28.18
N ASN A 571 1.69 3.27 29.06
CA ASN A 571 0.39 2.76 29.48
C ASN A 571 -0.75 3.33 28.61
N LYS A 572 -1.77 2.50 28.35
CA LYS A 572 -3.00 2.87 27.62
C LYS A 572 -3.63 4.18 28.11
N ASN A 573 -3.83 4.32 29.43
CA ASN A 573 -4.59 5.44 29.99
C ASN A 573 -3.85 6.78 29.78
N ASP A 574 -2.53 6.77 29.88
CA ASP A 574 -1.72 7.97 29.64
C ASP A 574 -1.77 8.40 28.18
N VAL A 575 -1.62 7.45 27.25
CA VAL A 575 -1.72 7.70 25.81
C VAL A 575 -3.10 8.20 25.44
N LEU A 576 -4.15 7.54 25.95
CA LEU A 576 -5.53 7.91 25.72
C LEU A 576 -5.82 9.34 26.20
N LYS A 577 -5.40 9.71 27.42
CA LYS A 577 -5.56 11.06 27.97
C LYS A 577 -4.83 12.11 27.14
N GLU A 578 -3.58 11.85 26.77
CA GLU A 578 -2.75 12.77 25.99
C GLU A 578 -3.33 13.00 24.59
N GLN A 579 -3.66 11.94 23.86
CA GLN A 579 -4.17 12.03 22.50
C GLN A 579 -5.58 12.65 22.48
N THR A 580 -6.45 12.28 23.43
CA THR A 580 -7.77 12.89 23.58
C THR A 580 -7.67 14.40 23.81
N ALA A 581 -6.74 14.85 24.66
CA ALA A 581 -6.52 16.27 24.90
C ALA A 581 -6.01 17.01 23.65
N LYS A 582 -5.07 16.43 22.90
CA LYS A 582 -4.57 17.00 21.63
C LYS A 582 -5.70 17.20 20.62
N TYR A 583 -6.51 16.16 20.37
CA TYR A 583 -7.60 16.25 19.41
C TYR A 583 -8.76 17.13 19.88
N ARG A 584 -9.06 17.16 21.19
CA ARG A 584 -10.04 18.10 21.77
C ARG A 584 -9.65 19.55 21.51
N ALA A 585 -8.40 19.91 21.76
CA ALA A 585 -7.94 21.28 21.57
C ALA A 585 -8.14 21.75 20.11
N ILE A 586 -7.93 20.87 19.14
CA ILE A 586 -8.16 21.18 17.72
C ILE A 586 -9.65 21.20 17.42
N PHE A 587 -10.43 20.29 17.99
CA PHE A 587 -11.89 20.27 17.81
C PHE A 587 -12.53 21.58 18.25
N GLU A 588 -12.17 22.11 19.43
CA GLU A 588 -12.69 23.39 19.92
C GLU A 588 -12.37 24.56 18.97
N GLN A 589 -11.19 24.54 18.36
CA GLN A 589 -10.78 25.55 17.40
C GLN A 589 -11.50 25.39 16.06
N ALA A 590 -11.72 24.15 15.61
CA ALA A 590 -12.48 23.84 14.40
C ALA A 590 -13.95 24.21 14.56
N GLU A 591 -14.55 23.98 15.73
CA GLU A 591 -15.92 24.38 16.04
C GLU A 591 -16.09 25.90 15.95
N ASN A 592 -15.17 26.68 16.51
CA ASN A 592 -15.18 28.14 16.41
C ASN A 592 -15.01 28.68 14.98
N LYS A 593 -14.37 27.92 14.09
CA LYS A 593 -14.09 28.30 12.70
C LYS A 593 -14.90 27.47 11.68
N VAL A 594 -15.94 26.77 12.12
CA VAL A 594 -16.65 25.77 11.30
C VAL A 594 -17.19 26.33 9.98
N GLN A 595 -17.52 27.63 9.94
CA GLN A 595 -17.93 28.35 8.74
C GLN A 595 -16.91 28.29 7.59
N MET A 596 -15.62 28.04 7.86
CA MET A 596 -14.62 27.86 6.81
C MET A 596 -14.89 26.62 5.95
N LEU A 597 -15.53 25.58 6.50
CA LEU A 597 -15.94 24.39 5.73
C LEU A 597 -17.02 24.75 4.70
N SER A 598 -18.05 25.49 5.12
CA SER A 598 -19.12 25.91 4.21
C SER A 598 -18.61 26.90 3.17
N ASN A 599 -17.75 27.84 3.56
CA ASN A 599 -17.12 28.77 2.61
C ASN A 599 -16.30 28.03 1.54
N ALA A 600 -15.48 27.05 1.94
CA ALA A 600 -14.69 26.25 1.00
C ALA A 600 -15.61 25.43 0.07
N LEU A 601 -16.65 24.77 0.62
CA LEU A 601 -17.58 24.00 -0.19
C LEU A 601 -18.33 24.87 -1.20
N HIS A 602 -18.81 26.04 -0.78
CA HIS A 602 -19.47 27.00 -1.68
C HIS A 602 -18.57 27.41 -2.83
N GLN A 603 -17.28 27.67 -2.57
CA GLN A 603 -16.30 28.01 -3.62
C GLN A 603 -16.17 26.89 -4.68
N TYR A 604 -16.11 25.62 -4.27
CA TYR A 604 -15.99 24.50 -5.20
C TYR A 604 -17.30 24.19 -5.95
N LEU A 605 -18.46 24.42 -5.32
CA LEU A 605 -19.75 24.27 -5.98
C LEU A 605 -19.96 25.34 -7.05
N ASN A 606 -19.61 26.59 -6.78
CA ASN A 606 -19.74 27.68 -7.77
C ASN A 606 -18.78 27.51 -8.96
N GLN A 607 -17.61 26.88 -8.75
CA GLN A 607 -16.71 26.52 -9.85
C GLN A 607 -17.33 25.49 -10.81
N ARG A 608 -18.28 24.67 -10.34
CA ARG A 608 -19.02 23.72 -11.19
C ARG A 608 -20.00 24.44 -12.11
N GLU A 609 -20.66 25.49 -11.63
CA GLU A 609 -21.67 26.21 -12.41
C GLU A 609 -21.06 27.10 -13.50
N ASN A 610 -19.84 27.61 -13.28
CA ASN A 610 -19.14 28.48 -14.24
C ASN A 610 -18.38 27.75 -15.36
N HIS A 611 -18.43 26.42 -15.43
CA HIS A 611 -17.90 25.64 -16.54
C HIS A 611 -19.00 24.77 -17.17
N PRO A 612 -19.75 25.29 -18.17
CA PRO A 612 -20.59 24.43 -18.99
C PRO A 612 -19.69 23.49 -19.80
N VAL A 613 -20.13 22.24 -19.92
CA VAL A 613 -19.48 21.16 -20.67
C VAL A 613 -18.90 21.69 -21.98
N MET A 614 -17.57 21.85 -22.07
CA MET A 614 -16.93 22.18 -23.34
C MET A 614 -16.75 20.91 -24.15
N THR A 615 -17.48 20.83 -25.26
CA THR A 615 -17.32 19.86 -26.34
C THR A 615 -15.94 19.98 -26.97
N ILE A 616 -15.18 18.88 -27.00
CA ILE A 616 -13.90 18.79 -27.73
C ILE A 616 -14.20 18.26 -29.14
N PRO A 617 -13.69 18.86 -30.23
CA PRO A 617 -13.83 18.31 -31.57
C PRO A 617 -12.98 17.04 -31.73
N GLU A 618 -13.60 15.96 -32.22
CA GLU A 618 -12.90 14.76 -32.68
C GLU A 618 -11.86 15.12 -33.75
N ASN A 619 -10.57 14.90 -33.48
CA ASN A 619 -9.60 14.75 -34.57
C ASN A 619 -8.45 13.80 -34.21
N GLN A 620 -8.53 12.62 -34.84
CA GLN A 620 -7.44 11.82 -35.41
C GLN A 620 -6.35 11.28 -34.47
N GLN A 621 -6.67 10.20 -33.75
CA GLN A 621 -5.73 9.09 -33.59
C GLN A 621 -5.89 8.11 -34.77
N ARG A 622 -5.14 8.37 -35.84
CA ARG A 622 -4.71 7.33 -36.78
C ARG A 622 -3.23 7.05 -36.53
N ASN A 623 -2.91 5.77 -36.40
CA ASN A 623 -1.59 5.15 -36.53
C ASN A 623 -0.61 5.36 -35.36
N ASN A 624 -0.58 4.39 -34.44
CA ASN A 624 0.61 3.58 -34.15
C ASN A 624 0.30 2.59 -33.01
N LEU A 625 -0.36 1.48 -33.37
CA LEU A 625 -0.28 0.23 -32.63
C LEU A 625 0.72 -0.67 -33.38
N PRO A 626 1.71 -1.29 -32.70
CA PRO A 626 2.54 -2.32 -33.32
C PRO A 626 1.65 -3.52 -33.67
N PRO A 627 1.91 -4.22 -34.79
CA PRO A 627 1.06 -5.32 -35.22
C PRO A 627 1.14 -6.44 -34.18
N THR A 628 -0.02 -6.78 -33.62
CA THR A 628 -0.20 -8.00 -32.84
C THR A 628 0.01 -9.19 -33.77
N ASN A 629 1.09 -9.94 -33.55
CA ASN A 629 1.28 -11.27 -34.10
C ASN A 629 0.17 -12.20 -33.57
N ASN A 630 -0.94 -12.25 -34.29
CA ASN A 630 -1.88 -13.35 -34.22
C ASN A 630 -1.30 -14.49 -35.07
N THR A 631 -0.57 -15.41 -34.43
CA THR A 631 -0.43 -16.78 -34.91
C THR A 631 -1.78 -17.49 -34.73
N SER A 632 -2.71 -17.20 -35.64
CA SER A 632 -3.85 -18.07 -35.90
C SER A 632 -3.33 -19.28 -36.68
N VAL A 633 -3.37 -20.44 -36.02
CA VAL A 633 -3.24 -21.77 -36.63
C VAL A 633 -4.39 -21.93 -37.63
N THR A 634 -4.11 -21.67 -38.90
CA THR A 634 -4.99 -22.03 -40.01
C THR A 634 -4.44 -23.30 -40.68
N THR A 635 -5.11 -24.40 -40.39
CA THR A 635 -5.00 -25.65 -41.14
C THR A 635 -5.48 -25.40 -42.57
N ASN A 636 -4.54 -25.31 -43.51
CA ASN A 636 -4.83 -25.40 -44.94
C ASN A 636 -5.08 -26.86 -45.34
N ARG A 637 -6.21 -27.11 -45.98
CA ARG A 637 -6.48 -28.35 -46.69
C ARG A 637 -7.23 -28.08 -48.00
N SER A 638 -6.57 -28.40 -49.11
CA SER A 638 -7.13 -28.71 -50.44
C SER A 638 -5.98 -29.32 -51.25
N SER A 639 -6.11 -30.37 -52.06
CA SER A 639 -7.25 -31.14 -52.57
C SER A 639 -6.71 -32.34 -53.38
N LEU A 640 -7.61 -33.26 -53.78
CA LEU A 640 -7.51 -34.40 -54.74
C LEU A 640 -7.32 -35.77 -54.06
N THR A 641 -8.08 -36.86 -54.25
CA THR A 641 -9.33 -37.25 -54.97
C THR A 641 -9.69 -38.70 -54.49
N PRO A 642 -10.87 -39.29 -54.81
CA PRO A 642 -11.65 -40.13 -53.90
C PRO A 642 -11.76 -41.63 -54.28
N ARG A 643 -12.35 -42.46 -53.40
CA ARG A 643 -13.20 -43.64 -53.75
C ARG A 643 -13.99 -44.23 -52.56
N ASN A 644 -15.29 -44.41 -52.79
CA ASN A 644 -16.24 -45.47 -52.35
C ASN A 644 -16.38 -45.80 -50.84
N SER A 645 -17.54 -46.11 -50.24
CA SER A 645 -18.93 -46.30 -50.69
C SER A 645 -19.85 -46.53 -49.47
N THR A 646 -21.10 -46.05 -49.57
CA THR A 646 -22.36 -46.61 -49.02
C THR A 646 -22.52 -46.95 -47.52
N SER A 647 -23.46 -46.26 -46.84
CA SER A 647 -24.75 -46.85 -46.41
C SER A 647 -25.47 -45.98 -45.37
N THR A 648 -26.72 -45.64 -45.70
CA THR A 648 -27.74 -44.95 -44.91
C THR A 648 -28.59 -45.94 -44.09
N ARG A 649 -28.98 -45.59 -42.85
CA ARG A 649 -30.38 -45.77 -42.38
C ARG A 649 -30.71 -45.04 -41.06
N ARG A 650 -31.84 -44.34 -41.12
CA ARG A 650 -32.65 -43.78 -40.01
C ARG A 650 -33.48 -44.89 -39.33
N GLY A 651 -33.91 -44.67 -38.08
CA GLY A 651 -35.28 -45.06 -37.65
C GLY A 651 -35.50 -45.65 -36.24
N ARG A 652 -35.94 -44.79 -35.30
CA ARG A 652 -37.07 -44.88 -34.33
C ARG A 652 -37.42 -46.17 -33.54
N GLY A 653 -37.68 -45.94 -32.23
CA GLY A 653 -38.75 -46.55 -31.38
C GLY A 653 -38.29 -47.72 -30.49
N SER A 654 -38.59 -47.86 -29.20
CA SER A 654 -39.81 -47.54 -28.43
C SER A 654 -39.63 -47.70 -26.90
N LYS A 655 -40.47 -46.98 -26.10
CA LYS A 655 -41.18 -47.30 -24.82
C LYS A 655 -40.51 -48.20 -23.76
N SER A 656 -40.69 -48.10 -22.43
CA SER A 656 -41.44 -47.26 -21.47
C SER A 656 -41.10 -47.82 -20.06
N GLY A 657 -41.10 -47.00 -19.01
CA GLY A 657 -41.03 -47.51 -17.62
C GLY A 657 -40.97 -46.42 -16.55
N ASN A 658 -42.11 -46.19 -15.90
CA ASN A 658 -42.31 -45.26 -14.78
C ASN A 658 -41.37 -45.52 -13.59
N ARG A 659 -40.81 -44.46 -13.01
CA ARG A 659 -40.80 -44.28 -11.55
C ARG A 659 -40.61 -42.81 -11.17
N ALA A 660 -41.56 -42.33 -10.39
CA ALA A 660 -41.58 -41.01 -9.77
C ALA A 660 -40.40 -40.86 -8.79
N VAL A 661 -39.62 -39.79 -8.95
CA VAL A 661 -38.77 -39.25 -7.88
C VAL A 661 -38.85 -37.74 -7.96
N ASN A 662 -39.36 -37.15 -6.87
CA ASN A 662 -39.33 -35.72 -6.58
C ASN A 662 -37.92 -35.16 -6.81
N ARG A 663 -37.78 -34.30 -7.81
CA ARG A 663 -36.62 -33.41 -7.92
C ARG A 663 -37.03 -32.02 -7.46
N SER A 664 -36.70 -31.76 -6.20
CA SER A 664 -36.52 -30.45 -5.62
C SER A 664 -35.64 -29.60 -6.54
N VAL A 665 -36.26 -28.58 -7.12
CA VAL A 665 -35.56 -27.47 -7.76
C VAL A 665 -34.81 -26.75 -6.65
N SER A 666 -33.49 -26.96 -6.64
CA SER A 666 -32.57 -26.20 -5.82
C SER A 666 -32.64 -24.74 -6.28
N LYS A 667 -33.39 -23.92 -5.55
CA LYS A 667 -33.26 -22.48 -5.60
C LYS A 667 -31.87 -22.15 -5.08
N THR A 668 -30.99 -21.80 -6.00
CA THR A 668 -29.73 -21.10 -5.74
C THR A 668 -30.08 -19.82 -5.00
N VAL A 669 -29.98 -19.85 -3.67
CA VAL A 669 -30.00 -18.66 -2.83
C VAL A 669 -28.64 -18.01 -3.02
N ILE A 670 -28.59 -17.09 -3.97
CA ILE A 670 -27.51 -16.13 -4.10
C ILE A 670 -27.68 -15.20 -2.90
N ASN A 671 -26.75 -15.28 -1.95
CA ASN A 671 -26.65 -14.30 -0.88
C ASN A 671 -26.40 -12.94 -1.52
N GLU A 672 -27.40 -12.07 -1.43
CA GLU A 672 -27.24 -10.63 -1.58
C GLU A 672 -26.30 -10.14 -0.46
N GLU A 673 -25.02 -10.06 -0.79
CA GLU A 673 -24.17 -9.04 -0.17
C GLU A 673 -24.85 -7.70 -0.43
N GLN A 674 -25.30 -7.05 0.64
CA GLN A 674 -25.61 -5.63 0.66
C GLN A 674 -24.31 -4.84 0.46
N VAL A 675 -23.75 -4.94 -0.74
CA VAL A 675 -23.03 -3.84 -1.35
C VAL A 675 -24.11 -2.84 -1.70
N ALA A 676 -24.12 -1.70 -1.00
CA ALA A 676 -24.88 -0.54 -1.42
C ALA A 676 -24.41 -0.18 -2.84
N THR A 677 -25.15 -0.68 -3.83
CA THR A 677 -25.09 -0.27 -5.22
C THR A 677 -25.55 1.19 -5.24
N ALA A 678 -24.58 2.09 -5.29
CA ALA A 678 -24.86 3.44 -5.75
C ALA A 678 -25.44 3.32 -7.16
N ASN A 679 -26.64 3.87 -7.33
CA ASN A 679 -27.38 3.91 -8.58
C ASN A 679 -26.47 4.26 -9.76
N ALA A 680 -26.43 3.36 -10.74
CA ALA A 680 -25.80 3.53 -12.04
C ALA A 680 -26.62 4.45 -12.96
N SER A 681 -27.05 5.61 -12.45
CA SER A 681 -27.81 6.62 -13.20
C SER A 681 -27.09 7.97 -13.28
N ASP A 682 -25.76 7.97 -13.19
CA ASP A 682 -24.87 9.10 -13.52
C ASP A 682 -23.71 8.64 -14.45
N ILE A 683 -24.01 7.68 -15.32
CA ILE A 683 -23.10 7.18 -16.38
C ILE A 683 -23.38 8.00 -17.63
N ASP A 684 -22.91 9.25 -17.64
CA ASP A 684 -22.61 10.07 -18.83
C ASP A 684 -22.25 11.48 -18.35
N LEU A 685 -21.03 11.68 -17.84
CA LEU A 685 -20.32 12.95 -17.87
C LEU A 685 -18.96 12.74 -17.19
N LEU A 686 -17.88 13.25 -17.81
CA LEU A 686 -16.46 13.17 -17.36
C LEU A 686 -15.62 12.03 -17.98
N SER A 687 -15.87 11.71 -19.25
CA SER A 687 -14.95 11.04 -20.16
C SER A 687 -14.20 12.05 -21.05
N SER A 688 -13.51 13.03 -20.49
CA SER A 688 -12.47 13.76 -21.22
C SER A 688 -11.80 14.80 -20.32
N LEU A 689 -10.46 14.72 -20.20
CA LEU A 689 -9.55 15.82 -20.57
C LEU A 689 -8.12 15.55 -20.03
N SER A 690 -7.17 15.59 -20.95
CA SER A 690 -5.76 15.98 -20.77
C SER A 690 -5.53 17.22 -21.66
N ILE A 691 -5.25 18.42 -21.10
CA ILE A 691 -3.92 19.09 -20.99
C ILE A 691 -3.48 19.72 -22.35
N LEU A 692 -3.04 20.98 -22.56
CA LEU A 692 -2.28 22.00 -21.79
C LEU A 692 -2.40 23.44 -22.39
N HIS A 693 -1.73 24.38 -21.72
CA HIS A 693 -1.60 25.85 -21.77
C HIS A 693 -1.18 26.59 -23.07
N THR A 694 -1.47 27.92 -23.12
CA THR A 694 -0.58 29.13 -23.26
C THR A 694 -1.31 30.27 -24.01
N ASN A 695 -1.09 31.61 -23.89
CA ASN A 695 -0.33 32.58 -23.07
C ASN A 695 -0.87 34.01 -23.39
N ILE A 696 -0.35 35.02 -22.67
CA ILE A 696 -0.36 36.51 -22.89
C ILE A 696 -1.41 37.28 -22.03
N GLY A 697 -1.09 38.31 -21.23
CA GLY A 697 0.15 39.10 -21.08
C GLY A 697 0.14 40.10 -19.90
N THR A 698 1.35 40.51 -19.53
CA THR A 698 1.82 41.75 -18.85
C THR A 698 0.85 42.64 -18.03
N ARG A 699 1.17 42.86 -16.73
CA ARG A 699 1.60 44.19 -16.20
C ARG A 699 1.89 44.22 -14.68
N ARG A 700 2.98 44.96 -14.39
CA ARG A 700 3.34 45.77 -13.21
C ARG A 700 3.53 45.13 -11.81
N ARG A 701 4.81 45.10 -11.42
CA ARG A 701 5.29 45.20 -10.03
C ARG A 701 5.14 46.63 -9.52
N THR A 702 4.64 46.77 -8.29
CA THR A 702 4.86 47.94 -7.42
C THR A 702 5.40 47.48 -6.07
N ARG A 703 6.44 48.19 -5.61
CA ARG A 703 7.10 48.05 -4.31
C ARG A 703 6.16 48.56 -3.21
N THR A 704 6.09 47.87 -2.09
CA THR A 704 5.94 48.50 -0.77
C THR A 704 6.78 47.75 0.25
N ALA A 705 7.56 48.53 0.99
CA ALA A 705 8.30 48.11 2.15
C ALA A 705 7.34 47.88 3.32
N ASN A 706 7.65 46.94 4.21
CA ASN A 706 7.45 47.16 5.62
C ASN A 706 8.41 46.33 6.46
N ALA A 707 9.04 47.06 7.39
CA ALA A 707 9.88 46.58 8.45
C ALA A 707 9.05 45.84 9.51
N GLY A 708 9.68 44.87 10.17
CA GLY A 708 9.07 44.08 11.24
C GLY A 708 10.13 43.26 11.94
N ASP A 709 10.88 43.94 12.79
CA ASP A 709 11.90 43.42 13.70
C ASP A 709 11.26 42.43 14.69
N ASN A 710 11.87 41.25 14.89
CA ASN A 710 11.67 40.45 16.10
C ASN A 710 12.81 39.43 16.26
N ARG A 711 13.87 39.89 16.94
CA ARG A 711 14.95 39.07 17.47
C ARG A 711 14.48 38.32 18.73
N ALA A 712 14.20 37.03 18.61
CA ALA A 712 14.15 36.12 19.75
C ALA A 712 15.57 35.59 20.03
N ARG A 713 16.11 35.96 21.20
CA ARG A 713 17.40 35.52 21.73
C ARG A 713 17.25 34.14 22.37
N ASP A 714 17.76 33.09 21.74
CA ASP A 714 18.02 31.83 22.41
C ASP A 714 19.43 31.81 23.02
N ARG A 715 19.48 31.77 24.35
CA ARG A 715 20.68 31.51 25.14
C ARG A 715 21.03 30.02 25.03
N VAL A 716 22.11 29.69 24.34
CA VAL A 716 22.72 28.35 24.36
C VAL A 716 24.04 28.40 25.14
N LYS A 717 24.19 27.45 26.08
CA LYS A 717 25.33 27.25 26.99
C LYS A 717 26.67 27.14 26.25
N ALA A 718 27.73 27.59 26.91
CA ALA A 718 29.10 27.59 26.41
C ALA A 718 29.67 26.16 26.30
N GLY A 719 29.83 25.69 25.08
CA GLY A 719 30.55 24.46 24.71
C GLY A 719 30.60 24.34 23.18
N ASP A 720 31.79 24.31 22.60
CA ASP A 720 32.10 24.20 21.15
C ASP A 720 31.70 25.42 20.27
N ARG A 721 32.43 26.54 20.38
CA ARG A 721 32.27 27.69 19.45
C ARG A 721 33.12 27.49 18.19
N ARG A 722 32.55 26.87 17.15
CA ARG A 722 33.16 26.81 15.81
C ARG A 722 33.19 28.20 15.17
N GLN A 723 34.32 28.63 14.64
CA GLN A 723 34.48 29.93 13.97
C GLN A 723 34.47 29.77 12.44
N CYS A 724 33.77 30.67 11.74
CA CYS A 724 33.85 30.79 10.28
C CYS A 724 35.20 31.38 9.84
N SER A 725 35.54 31.25 8.56
CA SER A 725 36.68 31.95 7.93
C SER A 725 36.58 33.49 7.99
N CYS A 726 35.41 34.02 8.36
CA CYS A 726 35.14 35.43 8.59
C CYS A 726 35.30 35.89 10.05
N GLY A 727 35.81 35.03 10.95
CA GLY A 727 36.02 35.33 12.38
C GLY A 727 34.75 35.32 13.26
N GLN A 728 33.57 35.20 12.68
CA GLN A 728 32.29 35.09 13.39
C GLN A 728 32.03 33.66 13.86
N VAL A 729 31.30 33.51 14.98
CA VAL A 729 30.86 32.19 15.47
C VAL A 729 29.86 31.59 14.47
N ALA A 730 30.13 30.37 14.01
CA ALA A 730 29.27 29.66 13.07
C ALA A 730 27.91 29.35 13.71
N LYS A 731 26.84 29.44 12.91
CA LYS A 731 25.49 29.04 13.34
C LYS A 731 25.22 27.60 12.96
N ARG A 732 24.59 26.84 13.86
CA ARG A 732 24.10 25.49 13.58
C ARG A 732 22.75 25.55 12.87
N LEU A 733 22.60 24.78 11.81
CA LEU A 733 21.36 24.58 11.06
C LEU A 733 21.11 23.09 10.86
N ILE A 734 19.85 22.73 10.64
CA ILE A 734 19.44 21.37 10.26
C ILE A 734 18.96 21.40 8.81
N VAL A 735 19.37 20.42 8.01
CA VAL A 735 18.94 20.30 6.61
C VAL A 735 17.43 20.05 6.57
N LYS A 736 16.68 21.04 6.09
CA LYS A 736 15.23 20.93 5.88
C LYS A 736 14.84 20.39 4.52
N LYS A 737 15.73 20.50 3.51
CA LYS A 737 15.47 20.03 2.14
C LYS A 737 15.51 18.50 2.11
N GLU A 738 14.57 17.86 1.41
CA GLU A 738 14.58 16.40 1.23
C GLU A 738 15.84 15.96 0.45
N GLY A 739 16.45 14.86 0.89
CA GLY A 739 17.67 14.29 0.31
C GLY A 739 18.43 13.41 1.32
N PRO A 740 19.58 12.84 0.95
CA PRO A 740 20.36 11.90 1.79
C PRO A 740 20.81 12.47 3.14
N ASN A 741 20.79 13.80 3.30
CA ASN A 741 21.20 14.48 4.52
C ASN A 741 20.01 15.15 5.24
N HIS A 742 18.76 14.85 4.90
CA HIS A 742 17.59 15.43 5.59
C HIS A 742 17.66 15.15 7.10
N GLY A 743 17.45 16.17 7.92
CA GLY A 743 17.58 16.06 9.38
C GLY A 743 19.03 16.11 9.91
N ARG A 744 20.04 16.05 9.04
CA ARG A 744 21.45 16.17 9.46
C ARG A 744 21.77 17.62 9.80
N ALA A 745 22.48 17.84 10.91
CA ALA A 745 22.91 19.15 11.35
C ALA A 745 24.26 19.54 10.72
N PHE A 746 24.43 20.84 10.44
CA PHE A 746 25.64 21.43 9.89
C PHE A 746 25.87 22.83 10.45
N TRP A 747 27.12 23.29 10.37
CA TRP A 747 27.55 24.62 10.79
C TRP A 747 27.82 25.47 9.57
N THR A 748 27.39 26.74 9.59
CA THR A 748 27.63 27.68 8.49
C THR A 748 27.82 29.12 8.98
N CYS A 749 28.30 30.00 8.11
CA CYS A 749 28.45 31.42 8.40
C CYS A 749 27.09 32.05 8.84
N PRO A 750 27.05 32.83 9.93
CA PRO A 750 25.82 33.42 10.44
C PRO A 750 25.24 34.50 9.53
N LYS A 751 26.07 35.19 8.72
CA LYS A 751 25.67 36.28 7.82
C LYS A 751 24.64 35.82 6.77
N ASP A 752 23.76 36.73 6.38
CA ASP A 752 22.69 36.47 5.41
C ASP A 752 23.21 36.15 4.02
N ARG A 753 22.44 35.36 3.25
CA ARG A 753 22.82 34.90 1.91
C ARG A 753 23.15 36.04 0.94
N ASN A 754 22.57 37.21 1.13
CA ASN A 754 22.78 38.39 0.28
C ASN A 754 23.85 39.35 0.83
N ASN A 755 24.48 39.02 1.97
CA ASN A 755 25.54 39.85 2.54
C ASN A 755 26.87 39.58 1.80
N PRO A 756 27.50 40.60 1.17
CA PRO A 756 28.72 40.42 0.40
C PRO A 756 29.92 39.92 1.22
N GLU A 757 29.91 40.07 2.54
CA GLU A 757 30.96 39.59 3.44
C GLU A 757 30.70 38.17 3.99
N LYS A 758 29.68 37.46 3.49
CA LYS A 758 29.39 36.09 3.91
C LYS A 758 30.47 35.14 3.36
N CYS A 759 31.29 34.57 4.25
CA CYS A 759 32.23 33.53 3.85
C CYS A 759 31.53 32.19 3.55
N LYS A 760 32.23 31.30 2.84
CA LYS A 760 31.73 29.99 2.40
C LYS A 760 31.88 28.86 3.44
N TYR A 761 32.09 29.19 4.73
CA TYR A 761 32.28 28.19 5.78
C TYR A 761 31.07 27.24 5.90
N PHE A 762 31.36 25.94 5.86
CA PHE A 762 30.41 24.83 5.96
C PHE A 762 31.11 23.61 6.59
N GLU A 763 30.50 23.00 7.59
CA GLU A 763 31.02 21.79 8.25
C GLU A 763 29.85 20.93 8.73
N TRP A 764 29.87 19.62 8.53
CA TRP A 764 28.84 18.74 9.10
C TRP A 764 29.05 18.59 10.62
N GLU A 765 27.95 18.49 11.37
CA GLU A 765 28.04 18.09 12.78
C GLU A 765 28.56 16.64 12.84
N GLY A 766 29.66 16.42 13.57
CA GLY A 766 30.36 15.12 13.65
C GLY A 766 31.63 14.98 12.80
N SER A 767 32.07 16.01 12.06
CA SER A 767 33.25 15.94 11.18
C SER A 767 34.62 16.17 11.82
N ARG A 768 34.75 16.19 13.16
CA ARG A 768 36.04 16.44 13.83
C ARG A 768 36.70 15.14 14.33
N ASN A 769 37.96 14.98 13.88
CA ASN A 769 39.02 14.04 14.25
C ASN A 769 39.03 12.66 13.58
N ASN A 770 39.76 12.58 12.46
CA ASN A 770 40.43 11.37 11.96
C ASN A 770 41.94 11.59 11.74
N ASP A 771 42.52 12.64 12.32
CA ASP A 771 43.97 12.89 12.28
C ASP A 771 44.58 12.68 13.68
N GLU A 772 44.71 11.42 14.08
CA GLU A 772 45.75 10.94 15.01
C GLU A 772 46.27 9.61 14.46
N PRO A 773 47.59 9.44 14.24
CA PRO A 773 48.13 8.20 13.71
C PRO A 773 48.18 7.14 14.81
N SER A 774 47.75 5.93 14.45
CA SER A 774 47.89 4.68 15.22
C SER A 774 49.34 4.29 15.47
#